data_AF-A0A562C5F9-F1
#
_entry.id   AF-A0A562C5F9-F1
#
_cell.length_a   1.000
_cell.length_b   1.000
_cell.length_c   1.000
_cell.angle_alpha   90.00
_cell.angle_beta   90.00
_cell.angle_gamma   90.00
#
_symmetry.space_group_name_H-M   'P 1'
#
loop_
_entity.id
_entity.type
_entity.pdbx_description
1 polymer ?
#
loop_
_entity_poly.entity_id
_entity_poly.type
_entity_poly.pdbx_seq_one_letter_code
_entity_poly.pdbx_strand_id
1 'polypeptide(L)'
;MSHHDHQRLHALDAVRGFALLLGVAFHAALSFMPGWPPGLWAMQDNSPSAFLGGAAFVSHAFRMTLFFFIAGYFARLLHGRLGTAGFWKNRALRIGVPLVAGWVVLFPLISAVWLAGLTKVFGGALPEMPGMPKVAGAFPLTHLWFLYQLLQFYALALLLAGLVARLDRGQALRGLADRAVASVLRLPVVAVVVLALPVACALLPLPNWFYWTGIPTPDQTLIPQVAPLVGYGTAFATGWLVHRSAGALPALARHWLPNLLAGALAAAWMLAGMRTTPMAPDGVPAEPLVLFDGAVLTKSGFALMHGIAAWGLALGLTGAALRWLDGYSPVRRYVADASYWIYLAHLPVVAALQVWVGHWPLHWSLKYPFVLVASLAVLFASYHWLVRPTLIGQLLNGRRVRRCKGDSPRPEPPSPAPHPTRSSATRDGASPVASLQGITRSFGGVVALDRVELQLRHGELLALLGPNGAGKTTAISLWLGLLEPDAGRVELLGGPPQETARRQGLGAMMQDVELPRELTPRELVRLASSYYADPLDLDECLRRAGATAFADRAYGKLSGGQKRLAQFAVAICGQPRVLFLDEPSVGLDVQAREALWASIRGLLATGCSIVLTTHYLEEAEALADRVAVIAKGRLVASGSVDEMRALVARRQVSCETRLDEAEVAAWPGVQEVRRERNRLHLTAIDAERVVRRLLDQDPALSRLEVREAGLNEAFNTLTKEAA
;
A
#
# COMPACT_ATOMS: atom_id res chain seq x y z
N MET A 1 8.04 -13.76 -7.43
CA MET A 1 7.92 -12.29 -7.21
C MET A 1 6.44 -11.90 -7.23
N SER A 2 5.75 -12.10 -6.09
CA SER A 2 4.31 -12.39 -6.07
C SER A 2 3.28 -11.25 -6.24
N HIS A 3 2.26 -11.45 -7.10
CA HIS A 3 0.87 -10.93 -7.20
C HIS A 3 0.80 -9.59 -6.50
N HIS A 4 1.35 -8.60 -7.18
CA HIS A 4 1.17 -7.22 -6.80
C HIS A 4 -0.26 -6.82 -7.14
N ASP A 5 -1.16 -7.11 -6.21
CA ASP A 5 -2.25 -6.24 -5.73
C ASP A 5 -2.09 -4.84 -6.34
N HIS A 6 -2.68 -4.55 -7.53
CA HIS A 6 -2.41 -3.36 -8.37
C HIS A 6 -1.67 -2.27 -7.60
N GLN A 7 -0.33 -2.36 -7.64
CA GLN A 7 0.64 -1.84 -6.66
C GLN A 7 -0.01 -1.00 -5.56
N ARG A 8 -0.52 -1.65 -4.51
CA ARG A 8 -0.79 -0.96 -3.25
C ARG A 8 0.56 -0.43 -2.78
N LEU A 9 0.81 0.86 -3.03
CA LEU A 9 2.10 1.49 -2.74
C LEU A 9 2.34 1.49 -1.23
N HIS A 10 3.06 0.47 -0.75
CA HIS A 10 3.36 0.27 0.67
C HIS A 10 4.05 1.49 1.27
N ALA A 11 4.87 2.16 0.47
CA ALA A 11 5.47 3.45 0.78
C ALA A 11 4.42 4.53 1.10
N LEU A 12 3.38 4.71 0.28
CA LEU A 12 2.36 5.74 0.51
C LEU A 12 1.45 5.42 1.69
N ASP A 13 1.19 4.13 1.95
CA ASP A 13 0.51 3.71 3.17
C ASP A 13 1.36 4.02 4.42
N ALA A 14 2.68 3.81 4.35
CA ALA A 14 3.60 4.18 5.42
C ALA A 14 3.60 5.70 5.65
N VAL A 15 3.65 6.50 4.58
CA VAL A 15 3.58 7.96 4.67
C VAL A 15 2.24 8.42 5.26
N ARG A 16 1.12 7.81 4.85
CA ARG A 16 -0.21 8.10 5.44
C ARG A 16 -0.25 7.78 6.93
N GLY A 17 0.25 6.60 7.31
CA GLY A 17 0.35 6.18 8.71
C GLY A 17 1.21 7.15 9.53
N PHE A 18 2.38 7.50 9.00
CA PHE A 18 3.31 8.44 9.60
C PHE A 18 2.70 9.83 9.80
N ALA A 19 2.08 10.42 8.79
CA ALA A 19 1.50 11.78 8.88
C ALA A 19 0.45 11.89 9.99
N LEU A 20 -0.38 10.85 10.16
CA LEU A 20 -1.40 10.82 11.21
C LEU A 20 -0.81 10.56 12.61
N LEU A 21 0.13 9.63 12.75
CA LEU A 21 0.80 9.37 14.03
C LEU A 21 1.66 10.56 14.49
N LEU A 22 2.28 11.28 13.54
CA LEU A 22 3.00 12.52 13.81
C LEU A 22 2.09 13.60 14.40
N GLY A 23 0.80 13.59 14.03
CA GLY A 23 -0.21 14.44 14.67
C GLY A 23 -0.47 14.06 16.14
N VAL A 24 -0.47 12.76 16.49
CA VAL A 24 -0.58 12.33 17.90
C VAL A 24 0.61 12.83 18.71
N ALA A 25 1.83 12.70 18.17
CA ALA A 25 3.05 13.21 18.80
C ALA A 25 3.01 14.74 18.95
N PHE A 26 2.50 15.47 17.95
CA PHE A 26 2.29 16.90 18.04
C PHE A 26 1.36 17.28 19.21
N HIS A 27 0.17 16.69 19.30
CA HIS A 27 -0.77 17.03 20.38
C HIS A 27 -0.22 16.62 21.76
N ALA A 28 0.55 15.53 21.84
CA ALA A 28 1.24 15.13 23.06
C ALA A 28 2.31 16.16 23.50
N ALA A 29 2.91 16.90 22.57
CA ALA A 29 3.91 17.92 22.86
C ALA A 29 3.32 19.27 23.31
N LEU A 30 2.06 19.58 22.96
CA LEU A 30 1.46 20.90 23.17
C LEU A 30 1.49 21.39 24.63
N SER A 31 1.24 20.50 25.59
CA SER A 31 1.30 20.86 27.02
C SER A 31 2.69 21.26 27.51
N PHE A 32 3.76 20.86 26.81
CA PHE A 32 5.15 21.10 27.20
C PHE A 32 5.75 22.32 26.48
N MET A 33 4.96 23.07 25.72
CA MET A 33 5.50 24.17 24.93
C MET A 33 5.75 25.41 25.79
N PRO A 34 6.96 26.00 25.73
CA PRO A 34 7.27 27.22 26.48
C PRO A 34 6.48 28.41 25.91
N GLY A 35 5.99 29.27 26.80
CA GLY A 35 5.27 30.49 26.41
C GLY A 35 3.87 30.25 25.84
N TRP A 36 3.33 29.02 25.89
CA TRP A 36 1.96 28.75 25.46
C TRP A 36 0.97 29.39 26.45
N PRO A 37 0.04 30.27 26.00
CA PRO A 37 -0.92 30.91 26.90
C PRO A 37 -1.76 29.90 27.69
N PRO A 38 -1.90 30.09 29.02
CA PRO A 38 -2.81 29.30 29.82
C PRO A 38 -4.21 29.34 29.22
N GLY A 39 -4.83 28.17 29.04
CA GLY A 39 -6.21 28.06 28.55
C GLY A 39 -6.40 27.79 27.06
N LEU A 40 -5.36 27.96 26.23
CA LEU A 40 -5.43 27.60 24.80
C LEU A 40 -5.38 26.09 24.53
N TRP A 41 -4.81 25.32 25.47
CA TRP A 41 -4.78 23.86 25.42
C TRP A 41 -5.33 23.28 26.73
N ALA A 42 -5.67 21.99 26.74
CA ALA A 42 -6.29 21.33 27.88
C ALA A 42 -5.44 21.44 29.17
N MET A 43 -4.12 21.42 29.03
CA MET A 43 -3.19 21.43 30.15
C MET A 43 -1.93 22.18 29.76
N GLN A 44 -1.42 23.02 30.67
CA GLN A 44 -0.06 23.55 30.62
C GLN A 44 0.78 22.80 31.66
N ASP A 45 1.85 22.15 31.20
CA ASP A 45 2.70 21.33 32.05
C ASP A 45 3.69 22.18 32.84
N ASN A 46 4.03 21.73 34.06
CA ASN A 46 4.98 22.42 34.95
C ASN A 46 6.46 22.24 34.56
N SER A 47 6.77 21.50 33.49
CA SER A 47 8.12 21.27 32.96
C SER A 47 8.14 21.55 31.44
N PRO A 48 8.18 22.81 30.99
CA PRO A 48 8.20 23.12 29.56
C PRO A 48 9.56 22.76 28.90
N SER A 49 9.55 22.58 27.57
CA SER A 49 10.71 22.19 26.76
C SER A 49 10.75 22.93 25.42
N ALA A 50 11.79 23.74 25.22
CA ALA A 50 12.06 24.40 23.94
C ALA A 50 12.34 23.40 22.81
N PHE A 51 12.89 22.23 23.13
CA PHE A 51 13.09 21.15 22.17
C PHE A 51 11.74 20.62 21.66
N LEU A 52 10.81 20.30 22.56
CA LEU A 52 9.46 19.84 22.18
C LEU A 52 8.68 20.93 21.44
N GLY A 53 8.82 22.20 21.84
CA GLY A 53 8.27 23.34 21.10
C GLY A 53 8.77 23.40 19.65
N GLY A 54 10.08 23.31 19.44
CA GLY A 54 10.66 23.28 18.10
C GLY A 54 10.22 22.07 17.27
N ALA A 55 10.19 20.88 17.88
CA ALA A 55 9.72 19.66 17.21
C ALA A 55 8.23 19.74 16.83
N ALA A 56 7.39 20.28 17.71
CA ALA A 56 5.97 20.50 17.48
C ALA A 56 5.75 21.48 16.32
N PHE A 57 6.52 22.58 16.26
CA PHE A 57 6.46 23.54 15.17
C PHE A 57 6.83 22.91 13.82
N VAL A 58 7.96 22.20 13.74
CA VAL A 58 8.41 21.56 12.49
C VAL A 58 7.38 20.53 12.04
N SER A 59 6.89 19.70 12.95
CA SER A 59 5.80 18.75 12.68
C SER A 59 4.55 19.48 12.13
N HIS A 60 4.19 20.61 12.73
CA HIS A 60 3.03 21.40 12.32
C HIS A 60 3.14 22.00 10.93
N ALA A 61 4.33 22.44 10.54
CA ALA A 61 4.56 23.09 9.26
C ALA A 61 4.19 22.21 8.05
N PHE A 62 4.37 20.88 8.14
CA PHE A 62 4.16 20.00 6.98
C PHE A 62 3.14 18.88 7.18
N ARG A 63 2.78 18.47 8.42
CA ARG A 63 1.97 17.25 8.62
C ARG A 63 0.66 17.24 7.84
N MET A 64 -0.04 18.38 7.79
CA MET A 64 -1.32 18.50 7.10
C MET A 64 -1.15 18.63 5.59
N THR A 65 -0.12 19.35 5.13
CA THR A 65 0.26 19.39 3.71
C THR A 65 0.57 17.99 3.19
N LEU A 66 1.34 17.19 3.94
CA LEU A 66 1.64 15.79 3.63
C LEU A 66 0.36 14.94 3.60
N PHE A 67 -0.51 15.08 4.61
CA PHE A 67 -1.78 14.36 4.66
C PHE A 67 -2.67 14.65 3.44
N PHE A 68 -2.91 15.93 3.13
CA PHE A 68 -3.78 16.32 2.01
C PHE A 68 -3.17 15.96 0.65
N PHE A 69 -1.85 16.03 0.51
CA PHE A 69 -1.13 15.54 -0.66
C PHE A 69 -1.40 14.05 -0.91
N ILE A 70 -1.22 13.21 0.11
CA ILE A 70 -1.49 11.77 0.01
C ILE A 70 -2.99 11.50 -0.20
N ALA A 71 -3.87 12.28 0.46
CA ALA A 71 -5.31 12.15 0.29
C ALA A 71 -5.76 12.46 -1.14
N GLY A 72 -5.18 13.47 -1.79
CA GLY A 72 -5.42 13.80 -3.19
C GLY A 72 -5.02 12.67 -4.15
N TYR A 73 -3.86 12.06 -3.91
CA TYR A 73 -3.40 10.89 -4.68
C TYR A 73 -4.39 9.73 -4.59
N PHE A 74 -4.78 9.35 -3.36
CA PHE A 74 -5.75 8.27 -3.14
C PHE A 74 -7.16 8.63 -3.65
N ALA A 75 -7.54 9.91 -3.64
CA ALA A 75 -8.82 10.35 -4.16
C ALA A 75 -8.92 10.10 -5.67
N ARG A 76 -7.88 10.47 -6.44
CA ARG A 76 -7.84 10.20 -7.89
C ARG A 76 -7.84 8.71 -8.20
N LEU A 77 -7.04 7.93 -7.46
CA LEU A 77 -6.98 6.47 -7.56
C LEU A 77 -8.37 5.86 -7.36
N LEU A 78 -9.04 6.26 -6.28
CA LEU A 78 -10.34 5.73 -5.90
C LEU A 78 -11.44 6.17 -6.87
N HIS A 79 -11.41 7.42 -7.32
CA HIS A 79 -12.34 7.93 -8.34
C HIS A 79 -12.19 7.17 -9.66
N GLY A 80 -10.94 6.88 -10.08
CA GLY A 80 -10.68 6.04 -11.25
C GLY A 80 -11.24 4.63 -11.11
N ARG A 81 -11.15 4.03 -9.92
CA ARG A 81 -11.66 2.67 -9.65
C ARG A 81 -13.19 2.58 -9.53
N LEU A 82 -13.82 3.55 -8.85
CA LEU A 82 -15.24 3.50 -8.48
C LEU A 82 -16.18 4.33 -9.36
N GLY A 83 -15.64 5.21 -10.21
CA GLY A 83 -16.41 6.25 -10.90
C GLY A 83 -16.99 7.29 -9.94
N THR A 84 -17.69 8.29 -10.46
CA THR A 84 -18.17 9.43 -9.66
C THR A 84 -19.20 9.04 -8.60
N ALA A 85 -20.22 8.25 -8.96
CA ALA A 85 -21.26 7.83 -8.02
C ALA A 85 -20.72 6.90 -6.94
N GLY A 86 -19.91 5.91 -7.33
CA GLY A 86 -19.27 4.98 -6.38
C GLY A 86 -18.29 5.69 -5.44
N PHE A 87 -17.53 6.66 -5.96
CA PHE A 87 -16.65 7.50 -5.15
C PHE A 87 -17.41 8.31 -4.10
N TRP A 88 -18.49 9.00 -4.49
CA TRP A 88 -19.31 9.77 -3.55
C TRP A 88 -19.92 8.90 -2.46
N LYS A 89 -20.52 7.77 -2.83
CA LYS A 89 -21.05 6.81 -1.85
C LYS A 89 -19.96 6.35 -0.87
N ASN A 90 -18.77 6.06 -1.38
CA ASN A 90 -17.65 5.63 -0.56
C ASN A 90 -17.17 6.74 0.39
N ARG A 91 -17.01 7.98 -0.09
CA ARG A 91 -16.55 9.12 0.74
C ARG A 91 -17.62 9.54 1.76
N ALA A 92 -18.90 9.54 1.41
CA ALA A 92 -19.99 9.80 2.34
C ALA A 92 -19.97 8.81 3.52
N LEU A 93 -19.82 7.51 3.24
CA LEU A 93 -19.75 6.48 4.29
C LEU A 93 -18.46 6.52 5.11
N ARG A 94 -17.32 6.85 4.50
CA ARG A 94 -16.00 6.75 5.17
C ARG A 94 -15.47 8.03 5.76
N ILE A 95 -16.03 9.17 5.39
CA ILE A 95 -15.59 10.50 5.84
C ILE A 95 -16.78 11.26 6.43
N GLY A 96 -17.92 11.29 5.73
CA GLY A 96 -19.14 11.97 6.20
C GLY A 96 -19.73 11.34 7.46
N VAL A 97 -19.91 10.01 7.50
CA VAL A 97 -20.42 9.32 8.69
C VAL A 97 -19.49 9.49 9.90
N PRO A 98 -18.15 9.25 9.79
CA PRO A 98 -17.25 9.54 10.91
C PRO A 98 -17.17 11.00 11.33
N LEU A 99 -17.38 11.96 10.42
CA LEU A 99 -17.48 13.38 10.77
C LEU A 99 -18.68 13.63 11.68
N VAL A 100 -19.88 13.18 11.29
CA VAL A 100 -21.10 13.40 12.08
C VAL A 100 -21.08 12.59 13.38
N ALA A 101 -20.85 11.28 13.28
CA ALA A 101 -20.83 10.39 14.45
C ALA A 101 -19.67 10.73 15.40
N GLY A 102 -18.49 11.05 14.85
CA GLY A 102 -17.34 11.49 15.61
C GLY A 102 -17.62 12.79 16.34
N TRP A 103 -18.33 13.74 15.73
CA TRP A 103 -18.67 14.99 16.41
C TRP A 103 -19.59 14.72 17.61
N VAL A 104 -20.66 13.94 17.41
CA VAL A 104 -21.63 13.61 18.47
C VAL A 104 -20.97 12.91 19.68
N VAL A 105 -19.97 12.06 19.44
CA VAL A 105 -19.33 11.26 20.50
C VAL A 105 -18.09 11.94 21.08
N LEU A 106 -17.20 12.45 20.23
CA LEU A 106 -15.89 12.95 20.65
C LEU A 106 -15.97 14.38 21.14
N PHE A 107 -16.87 15.22 20.62
CA PHE A 107 -16.96 16.61 21.07
C PHE A 107 -17.28 16.70 22.57
N PRO A 108 -18.33 16.03 23.11
CA PRO A 108 -18.59 16.07 24.55
C PRO A 108 -17.43 15.51 25.38
N LEU A 109 -16.76 14.46 24.91
CA LEU A 109 -15.64 13.84 25.60
C LEU A 109 -14.41 14.77 25.65
N ILE A 110 -14.07 15.40 24.51
CA ILE A 110 -12.99 16.38 24.41
C ILE A 110 -13.32 17.57 25.31
N SER A 111 -14.54 18.10 25.24
CA SER A 111 -14.98 19.23 26.07
C SER A 111 -14.91 18.93 27.57
N ALA A 112 -15.31 17.72 27.99
CA ALA A 112 -15.22 17.32 29.40
C ALA A 112 -13.76 17.25 29.89
N VAL A 113 -12.86 16.67 29.09
CA VAL A 113 -11.43 16.61 29.41
C VAL A 113 -10.80 18.01 29.40
N TRP A 114 -11.18 18.86 28.45
CA TRP A 114 -10.74 20.26 28.40
C TRP A 114 -11.16 21.01 29.64
N LEU A 115 -12.42 20.89 30.04
CA LEU A 115 -12.95 21.53 31.23
C LEU A 115 -12.19 21.07 32.48
N ALA A 116 -11.98 19.77 32.64
CA ALA A 116 -11.19 19.21 33.73
C ALA A 116 -9.75 19.74 33.74
N GLY A 117 -9.12 19.84 32.57
CA GLY A 117 -7.79 20.39 32.43
C GLY A 117 -7.71 21.88 32.76
N LEU A 118 -8.65 22.69 32.27
CA LEU A 118 -8.74 24.12 32.57
C LEU A 118 -8.98 24.37 34.05
N THR A 119 -9.89 23.63 34.69
CA THR A 119 -10.07 23.73 36.15
C THR A 119 -8.79 23.40 36.90
N LYS A 120 -8.00 22.44 36.41
CA LYS A 120 -6.70 22.09 37.01
C LYS A 120 -5.64 23.18 36.82
N VAL A 121 -5.57 23.78 35.62
CA VAL A 121 -4.62 24.87 35.29
C VAL A 121 -4.92 26.13 36.09
N PHE A 122 -6.19 26.48 36.27
CA PHE A 122 -6.62 27.71 36.95
C PHE A 122 -7.06 27.50 38.41
N GLY A 123 -6.68 26.39 39.04
CA GLY A 123 -6.91 26.17 40.49
C GLY A 123 -8.39 26.11 40.89
N GLY A 124 -9.28 25.68 39.99
CA GLY A 124 -10.72 25.53 40.21
C GLY A 124 -11.57 26.73 39.76
N ALA A 125 -10.97 27.90 39.51
CA ALA A 125 -11.66 29.07 38.99
C ALA A 125 -11.47 29.16 37.46
N LEU A 126 -12.49 28.76 36.70
CA LEU A 126 -12.41 28.87 35.24
C LEU A 126 -12.38 30.34 34.82
N PRO A 127 -11.47 30.75 33.92
CA PRO A 127 -11.54 32.07 33.31
C PRO A 127 -12.84 32.18 32.48
N GLU A 128 -13.27 33.41 32.19
CA GLU A 128 -14.35 33.61 31.23
C GLU A 128 -13.99 32.92 29.91
N MET A 129 -14.75 31.88 29.57
CA MET A 129 -14.51 31.13 28.35
C MET A 129 -14.83 32.05 27.16
N PRO A 130 -13.91 32.25 26.22
CA PRO A 130 -14.18 33.06 25.05
C PRO A 130 -15.40 32.48 24.32
N GLY A 131 -16.41 33.32 24.10
CA GLY A 131 -17.58 32.92 23.33
C GLY A 131 -17.17 32.47 21.92
N MET A 132 -17.95 31.57 21.32
CA MET A 132 -17.75 31.20 19.91
C MET A 132 -17.63 32.48 19.07
N PRO A 133 -16.62 32.59 18.19
CA PRO A 133 -16.47 33.75 17.35
C PRO A 133 -17.81 34.03 16.65
N LYS A 134 -18.27 35.28 16.67
CA LYS A 134 -19.49 35.70 16.00
C LYS A 134 -19.28 35.77 14.49
N VAL A 135 -18.88 34.66 13.89
CA VAL A 135 -18.66 34.49 12.45
C VAL A 135 -19.87 33.78 11.85
N ALA A 136 -20.21 34.13 10.61
CA ALA A 136 -21.26 33.42 9.90
C ALA A 136 -20.92 31.92 9.79
N GLY A 137 -21.91 31.06 10.02
CA GLY A 137 -21.72 29.61 10.00
C GLY A 137 -20.81 29.07 11.11
N ALA A 138 -20.70 29.78 12.25
CA ALA A 138 -19.92 29.32 13.40
C ALA A 138 -20.32 27.89 13.82
N PHE A 139 -19.37 26.98 13.79
CA PHE A 139 -19.56 25.58 14.17
C PHE A 139 -18.23 24.99 14.64
N PRO A 140 -18.16 24.39 15.85
CA PRO A 140 -16.91 23.89 16.39
C PRO A 140 -16.62 22.52 15.79
N LEU A 141 -15.91 22.49 14.67
CA LEU A 141 -15.43 21.24 14.07
C LEU A 141 -14.37 20.57 14.95
N THR A 142 -13.72 21.34 15.83
CA THR A 142 -12.65 20.89 16.73
C THR A 142 -11.63 20.06 15.96
N HIS A 143 -11.32 18.85 16.40
CA HIS A 143 -10.34 17.98 15.76
C HIS A 143 -10.79 17.38 14.41
N LEU A 144 -12.07 17.51 14.04
CA LEU A 144 -12.66 16.87 12.85
C LEU A 144 -12.62 17.75 11.59
N TRP A 145 -12.06 18.97 11.68
CA TRP A 145 -11.99 19.93 10.59
C TRP A 145 -11.40 19.34 9.30
N PHE A 146 -10.41 18.44 9.41
CA PHE A 146 -9.75 17.84 8.25
C PHE A 146 -10.69 16.93 7.44
N LEU A 147 -11.65 16.26 8.08
CA LEU A 147 -12.67 15.46 7.39
C LEU A 147 -13.63 16.36 6.62
N TYR A 148 -14.04 17.47 7.24
CA TYR A 148 -14.89 18.47 6.61
C TYR A 148 -14.18 19.10 5.40
N GLN A 149 -12.92 19.50 5.57
CA GLN A 149 -12.09 20.04 4.50
C GLN A 149 -11.87 19.03 3.35
N LEU A 150 -11.71 17.73 3.66
CA LEU A 150 -11.65 16.68 2.64
C LEU A 150 -12.95 16.58 1.82
N LEU A 151 -14.12 16.66 2.46
CA LEU A 151 -15.40 16.65 1.75
C LEU A 151 -15.52 17.83 0.78
N GLN A 152 -15.06 19.03 1.18
CA GLN A 152 -15.00 20.20 0.31
C GLN A 152 -14.08 19.95 -0.90
N PHE A 153 -12.88 19.40 -0.68
CA PHE A 153 -11.96 19.10 -1.78
C PHE A 153 -12.46 18.01 -2.70
N TYR A 154 -13.16 16.99 -2.19
CA TYR A 154 -13.81 16.00 -3.04
C TYR A 154 -14.90 16.62 -3.91
N ALA A 155 -15.73 17.51 -3.35
CA ALA A 155 -16.73 18.24 -4.13
C ALA A 155 -16.08 19.08 -5.23
N LEU A 156 -15.11 19.91 -4.85
CA LEU A 156 -14.43 20.82 -5.77
C LEU A 156 -13.67 20.06 -6.87
N ALA A 157 -12.95 18.99 -6.53
CA ALA A 157 -12.20 18.20 -7.49
C ALA A 157 -13.11 17.53 -8.52
N LEU A 158 -14.28 17.03 -8.12
CA LEU A 158 -15.23 16.41 -9.03
C LEU A 158 -15.96 17.44 -9.92
N LEU A 159 -16.31 18.59 -9.35
CA LEU A 159 -16.87 19.71 -10.12
C LEU A 159 -15.89 20.19 -11.19
N LEU A 160 -14.63 20.42 -10.81
CA LEU A 160 -13.56 20.82 -11.73
C LEU A 160 -13.29 19.73 -12.77
N ALA A 161 -13.20 18.45 -12.36
CA ALA A 161 -12.98 17.35 -13.29
C ALA A 161 -14.12 17.22 -14.32
N GLY A 162 -15.36 17.42 -13.88
CA GLY A 162 -16.56 17.43 -14.73
C GLY A 162 -16.59 18.62 -15.69
N LEU A 163 -16.24 19.83 -15.20
CA LEU A 163 -16.14 21.03 -16.03
C LEU A 163 -15.06 20.86 -17.12
N VAL A 164 -13.87 20.42 -16.74
CA VAL A 164 -12.78 20.15 -17.69
C VAL A 164 -13.19 19.05 -18.67
N ALA A 165 -13.96 18.03 -18.27
CA ALA A 165 -14.46 17.02 -19.19
C ALA A 165 -15.38 17.59 -20.28
N ARG A 166 -16.15 18.63 -19.96
CA ARG A 166 -17.07 19.28 -20.90
C ARG A 166 -16.35 20.24 -21.84
N LEU A 167 -15.38 21.00 -21.32
CA LEU A 167 -14.66 22.04 -22.05
C LEU A 167 -13.48 21.48 -22.86
N ASP A 168 -12.79 20.44 -22.38
CA ASP A 168 -11.57 19.90 -22.99
C ASP A 168 -11.83 18.55 -23.68
N ARG A 169 -12.74 18.53 -24.67
CA ARG A 169 -13.06 17.30 -25.44
C ARG A 169 -11.83 16.73 -26.16
N GLY A 170 -10.88 17.58 -26.54
CA GLY A 170 -9.61 17.19 -27.20
C GLY A 170 -8.48 16.80 -26.24
N GLN A 171 -8.72 16.80 -24.92
CA GLN A 171 -7.72 16.47 -23.87
C GLN A 171 -6.44 17.36 -23.87
N ALA A 172 -6.46 18.50 -24.55
CA ALA A 172 -5.30 19.38 -24.68
C ALA A 172 -4.95 20.04 -23.33
N LEU A 173 -5.95 20.57 -22.61
CA LEU A 173 -5.75 21.19 -21.30
C LEU A 173 -5.33 20.15 -20.26
N ARG A 174 -5.93 18.96 -20.29
CA ARG A 174 -5.58 17.83 -19.42
C ARG A 174 -4.15 17.37 -19.65
N GLY A 175 -3.75 17.20 -20.91
CA GLY A 175 -2.40 16.80 -21.28
C GLY A 175 -1.36 17.89 -20.99
N LEU A 176 -1.72 19.17 -21.10
CA LEU A 176 -0.85 20.28 -20.70
C LEU A 176 -0.64 20.32 -19.18
N ALA A 177 -1.70 20.17 -18.39
CA ALA A 177 -1.60 20.12 -16.92
C ALA A 177 -0.75 18.93 -16.44
N ASP A 178 -0.95 17.74 -17.01
CA ASP A 178 -0.20 16.55 -16.64
C ASP A 178 1.30 16.68 -16.99
N ARG A 179 1.61 17.31 -18.14
CA ARG A 179 2.99 17.64 -18.54
C ARG A 179 3.60 18.71 -17.65
N ALA A 180 2.87 19.77 -17.33
CA ALA A 180 3.36 20.85 -16.47
C ALA A 180 3.76 20.33 -15.08
N VAL A 181 2.88 19.56 -14.43
CA VAL A 181 3.18 18.96 -13.12
C VAL A 181 4.33 17.98 -13.20
N ALA A 182 4.36 17.11 -14.21
CA ALA A 182 5.46 16.17 -14.39
C ALA A 182 6.81 16.88 -14.60
N SER A 183 6.83 17.96 -15.38
CA SER A 183 8.04 18.77 -15.62
C SER A 183 8.49 19.49 -14.36
N VAL A 184 7.57 20.11 -13.61
CA VAL A 184 7.90 20.79 -12.35
C VAL A 184 8.48 19.79 -11.34
N LEU A 185 7.85 18.62 -11.15
CA LEU A 185 8.32 17.60 -10.21
C LEU A 185 9.66 16.94 -10.59
N ARG A 186 10.10 17.07 -11.85
CA ARG A 186 11.43 16.63 -12.29
C ARG A 186 12.53 17.60 -11.87
N LEU A 187 12.21 18.84 -11.53
CA LEU A 187 13.17 19.84 -11.07
C LEU A 187 13.17 19.88 -9.53
N PRO A 188 14.14 19.25 -8.84
CA PRO A 188 14.22 19.31 -7.38
C PRO A 188 14.32 20.76 -6.90
N VAL A 189 13.85 21.05 -5.68
CA VAL A 189 13.85 22.39 -5.05
C VAL A 189 12.99 23.43 -5.79
N VAL A 190 13.09 23.56 -7.11
CA VAL A 190 12.19 24.38 -7.94
C VAL A 190 10.74 23.94 -7.75
N ALA A 191 10.47 22.63 -7.75
CA ALA A 191 9.15 22.10 -7.42
C ALA A 191 8.64 22.58 -6.05
N VAL A 192 9.52 22.59 -5.04
CA VAL A 192 9.19 23.03 -3.68
C VAL A 192 8.85 24.51 -3.67
N VAL A 193 9.65 25.35 -4.33
CA VAL A 193 9.43 26.80 -4.40
C VAL A 193 8.13 27.12 -5.15
N VAL A 194 7.90 26.51 -6.31
CA VAL A 194 6.69 26.73 -7.10
C VAL A 194 5.44 26.35 -6.30
N LEU A 195 5.46 25.24 -5.57
CA LEU A 195 4.35 24.79 -4.76
C LEU A 195 4.20 25.59 -3.44
N ALA A 196 5.25 26.26 -2.98
CA ALA A 196 5.23 27.15 -1.83
C ALA A 196 4.50 28.48 -2.12
N LEU A 197 4.55 28.97 -3.37
CA LEU A 197 3.98 30.27 -3.74
C LEU A 197 2.47 30.41 -3.44
N PRO A 198 1.58 29.45 -3.81
CA PRO A 198 0.17 29.56 -3.47
C PRO A 198 -0.08 29.65 -1.96
N VAL A 199 0.68 28.88 -1.17
CA VAL A 199 0.58 28.89 0.29
C VAL A 199 1.01 30.26 0.82
N ALA A 200 2.15 30.77 0.37
CA ALA A 200 2.66 32.06 0.81
C ALA A 200 1.69 33.21 0.46
N CYS A 201 1.18 33.25 -0.77
CA CYS A 201 0.20 34.24 -1.21
C CYS A 201 -1.09 34.21 -0.40
N ALA A 202 -1.53 33.03 0.05
CA ALA A 202 -2.74 32.89 0.85
C ALA A 202 -2.57 33.34 2.31
N LEU A 203 -1.34 33.36 2.83
CA LEU A 203 -1.01 33.75 4.20
C LEU A 203 -0.70 35.25 4.34
N LEU A 204 -0.13 35.85 3.30
CA LEU A 204 0.19 37.28 3.24
C LEU A 204 -0.95 38.23 3.62
N PRO A 205 -2.20 38.06 3.15
CA PRO A 205 -3.28 38.99 3.46
C PRO A 205 -3.86 38.86 4.87
N LEU A 206 -3.49 37.83 5.64
CA LEU A 206 -4.08 37.58 6.96
C LEU A 206 -3.52 38.58 8.00
N PRO A 207 -4.32 39.52 8.54
CA PRO A 207 -3.81 40.63 9.36
C PRO A 207 -3.05 40.15 10.61
N ASN A 208 -3.56 39.10 11.27
CA ASN A 208 -2.99 38.51 12.48
C ASN A 208 -2.50 37.08 12.23
N TRP A 209 -1.72 36.88 11.16
CA TRP A 209 -1.16 35.55 10.91
C TRP A 209 -0.11 35.21 11.97
N PHE A 210 -0.50 34.33 12.91
CA PHE A 210 0.44 33.74 13.85
C PHE A 210 1.35 32.78 13.09
N TYR A 211 2.51 33.28 12.67
CA TYR A 211 3.58 32.55 11.98
C TYR A 211 3.87 31.16 12.58
N TRP A 212 3.76 31.04 13.91
CA TRP A 212 3.90 29.79 14.66
C TRP A 212 2.83 28.72 14.34
N THR A 213 1.61 29.14 14.02
CA THR A 213 0.45 28.27 13.75
C THR A 213 0.37 27.77 12.30
N GLY A 214 1.28 28.21 11.43
CA GLY A 214 1.28 27.81 10.02
C GLY A 214 -0.02 28.18 9.30
N ILE A 215 -0.53 27.30 8.45
CA ILE A 215 -1.84 27.49 7.82
C ILE A 215 -2.94 27.46 8.90
N PRO A 216 -3.76 28.52 9.06
CA PRO A 216 -4.83 28.55 10.05
C PRO A 216 -5.78 27.37 9.90
N THR A 217 -6.08 26.72 11.03
CA THR A 217 -7.00 25.58 11.08
C THR A 217 -8.45 26.03 10.85
N PRO A 218 -9.18 25.42 9.90
CA PRO A 218 -10.56 25.79 9.63
C PRO A 218 -11.55 25.07 10.56
N ASP A 219 -11.44 25.29 11.88
CA ASP A 219 -12.18 24.52 12.88
C ASP A 219 -13.35 25.25 13.55
N GLN A 220 -13.52 26.55 13.27
CA GLN A 220 -14.51 27.42 13.92
C GLN A 220 -15.74 27.76 13.06
N THR A 221 -15.73 27.44 11.76
CA THR A 221 -16.83 27.79 10.83
C THR A 221 -17.00 26.73 9.74
N LEU A 222 -18.24 26.56 9.28
CA LEU A 222 -18.57 25.78 8.08
C LEU A 222 -18.30 26.57 6.78
N ILE A 223 -17.96 27.85 6.86
CA ILE A 223 -17.63 28.64 5.68
C ILE A 223 -16.18 28.34 5.28
N PRO A 224 -15.90 27.96 4.01
CA PRO A 224 -14.53 27.75 3.54
C PRO A 224 -13.67 29.00 3.71
N GLN A 225 -12.52 28.84 4.38
CA GLN A 225 -11.56 29.93 4.57
C GLN A 225 -10.46 29.88 3.50
N VAL A 226 -10.04 31.05 3.01
CA VAL A 226 -9.11 31.17 1.87
C VAL A 226 -7.78 30.47 2.13
N ALA A 227 -7.13 30.72 3.28
CA ALA A 227 -5.81 30.17 3.58
C ALA A 227 -5.77 28.62 3.59
N PRO A 228 -6.62 27.90 4.34
CA PRO A 228 -6.67 26.43 4.28
C PRO A 228 -7.20 25.90 2.95
N LEU A 229 -8.15 26.59 2.29
CA LEU A 229 -8.65 26.18 0.97
C LEU A 229 -7.53 26.21 -0.08
N VAL A 230 -6.70 27.26 -0.10
CA VAL A 230 -5.57 27.37 -1.04
C VAL A 230 -4.42 26.47 -0.61
N GLY A 231 -4.00 26.50 0.66
CA GLY A 231 -2.83 25.76 1.12
C GLY A 231 -3.02 24.25 1.02
N TYR A 232 -4.07 23.72 1.65
CA TYR A 232 -4.37 22.28 1.61
C TYR A 232 -5.01 21.86 0.30
N GLY A 233 -5.71 22.76 -0.40
CA GLY A 233 -6.25 22.48 -1.73
C GLY A 233 -5.16 22.32 -2.77
N THR A 234 -4.10 23.13 -2.70
CA THR A 234 -2.89 22.94 -3.53
C THR A 234 -2.25 21.59 -3.23
N ALA A 235 -2.11 21.22 -1.95
CA ALA A 235 -1.62 19.90 -1.55
C ALA A 235 -2.43 18.76 -2.18
N PHE A 236 -3.76 18.82 -2.00
CA PHE A 236 -4.70 17.85 -2.55
C PHE A 236 -4.65 17.77 -4.08
N ALA A 237 -4.66 18.91 -4.76
CA ALA A 237 -4.62 18.99 -6.22
C ALA A 237 -3.32 18.42 -6.79
N THR A 238 -2.17 18.74 -6.19
CA THR A 238 -0.88 18.17 -6.60
C THR A 238 -0.88 16.66 -6.42
N GLY A 239 -1.40 16.13 -5.30
CA GLY A 239 -1.56 14.69 -5.10
C GLY A 239 -2.41 14.03 -6.18
N TRP A 240 -3.55 14.65 -6.52
CA TRP A 240 -4.46 14.20 -7.58
C TRP A 240 -3.76 14.16 -8.95
N LEU A 241 -2.94 15.16 -9.26
CA LEU A 241 -2.18 15.25 -10.51
C LEU A 241 -0.98 14.29 -10.54
N VAL A 242 -0.29 14.08 -9.41
CA VAL A 242 0.79 13.09 -9.28
C VAL A 242 0.31 11.69 -9.65
N HIS A 243 -0.91 11.32 -9.26
CA HIS A 243 -1.49 10.04 -9.68
C HIS A 243 -1.71 9.95 -11.20
N ARG A 244 -2.00 11.07 -11.89
CA ARG A 244 -2.24 11.08 -13.34
C ARG A 244 -0.95 10.97 -14.15
N SER A 245 0.16 11.45 -13.61
CA SER A 245 1.44 11.54 -14.33
C SER A 245 2.32 10.30 -14.11
N ALA A 246 2.52 9.49 -15.16
CA ALA A 246 3.25 8.21 -15.12
C ALA A 246 4.74 8.28 -14.72
N GLY A 247 5.31 9.47 -14.48
CA GLY A 247 6.69 9.66 -14.04
C GLY A 247 6.86 10.45 -12.74
N ALA A 248 5.77 10.84 -12.07
CA ALA A 248 5.85 11.73 -10.91
C ALA A 248 6.41 11.02 -9.66
N LEU A 249 5.93 9.81 -9.33
CA LEU A 249 6.44 9.06 -8.17
C LEU A 249 7.92 8.67 -8.31
N PRO A 250 8.41 8.15 -9.46
CA PRO A 250 9.84 7.91 -9.66
C PRO A 250 10.69 9.18 -9.53
N ALA A 251 10.20 10.34 -10.01
CA ALA A 251 10.90 11.60 -9.86
C ALA A 251 11.01 12.03 -8.38
N LEU A 252 9.93 11.87 -7.61
CA LEU A 252 9.96 12.11 -6.16
C LEU A 252 10.94 11.18 -5.44
N ALA A 253 10.94 9.88 -5.79
CA ALA A 253 11.88 8.90 -5.23
C ALA A 253 13.34 9.20 -5.59
N ARG A 254 13.61 9.75 -6.77
CA ARG A 254 14.95 10.18 -7.19
C ARG A 254 15.42 11.43 -6.44
N HIS A 255 14.54 12.40 -6.28
CA HIS A 255 14.84 13.74 -5.76
C HIS A 255 14.48 13.93 -4.27
N TRP A 256 14.35 12.83 -3.52
CA TRP A 256 13.93 12.88 -2.13
C TRP A 256 14.87 13.73 -1.26
N LEU A 257 16.19 13.58 -1.41
CA LEU A 257 17.19 14.24 -0.56
C LEU A 257 17.23 15.76 -0.79
N PRO A 258 17.34 16.28 -2.03
CA PRO A 258 17.29 17.73 -2.26
C PRO A 258 16.01 18.39 -1.71
N ASN A 259 14.86 17.75 -1.90
CA ASN A 259 13.58 18.27 -1.39
C ASN A 259 13.56 18.27 0.15
N LEU A 260 14.02 17.18 0.76
CA LEU A 260 14.10 17.07 2.22
C LEU A 260 15.04 18.11 2.82
N LEU A 261 16.23 18.31 2.22
CA LEU A 261 17.19 19.31 2.65
C LEU A 261 16.62 20.73 2.52
N ALA A 262 15.98 21.06 1.39
CA ALA A 262 15.34 22.37 1.22
C ALA A 262 14.28 22.63 2.30
N GLY A 263 13.44 21.63 2.60
CA GLY A 263 12.43 21.73 3.66
C GLY A 263 13.03 21.85 5.05
N ALA A 264 14.06 21.05 5.36
CA ALA A 264 14.75 21.05 6.65
C ALA A 264 15.50 22.37 6.90
N LEU A 265 16.19 22.91 5.88
CA LEU A 265 16.87 24.19 5.96
C LEU A 265 15.89 25.35 6.16
N ALA A 266 14.76 25.35 5.43
CA ALA A 266 13.72 26.35 5.62
C ALA A 266 13.11 26.28 7.04
N ALA A 267 12.81 25.07 7.53
CA ALA A 267 12.30 24.87 8.88
C ALA A 267 13.32 25.30 9.97
N ALA A 268 14.61 24.98 9.79
CA ALA A 268 15.68 25.40 10.68
C ALA A 268 15.83 26.93 10.70
N TRP A 269 15.76 27.56 9.53
CA TRP A 269 15.80 29.01 9.40
C TRP A 269 14.61 29.68 10.11
N MET A 270 13.40 29.14 9.96
CA MET A 270 12.21 29.64 10.66
C MET A 270 12.35 29.50 12.18
N LEU A 271 12.82 28.34 12.66
CA LEU A 271 13.08 28.11 14.09
C LEU A 271 14.14 29.07 14.64
N ALA A 272 15.20 29.31 13.89
CA ALA A 272 16.24 30.26 14.27
C ALA A 272 15.68 31.67 14.40
N GLY A 273 14.89 32.12 13.41
CA GLY A 273 14.24 33.43 13.47
C GLY A 273 13.26 33.59 14.63
N MET A 274 12.46 32.56 14.93
CA MET A 274 11.52 32.63 16.06
C MET A 274 12.21 32.63 17.43
N ARG A 275 13.42 32.06 17.54
CA ARG A 275 14.19 32.10 18.79
C ARG A 275 14.81 33.48 19.07
N THR A 276 15.05 34.25 18.02
CA THR A 276 15.62 35.60 18.14
C THR A 276 14.57 36.68 18.31
N THR A 277 13.29 36.37 18.10
CA THR A 277 12.19 37.33 18.33
C THR A 277 11.71 37.29 19.79
N PRO A 278 11.64 38.43 20.50
CA PRO A 278 11.05 38.49 21.84
C PRO A 278 9.59 38.03 21.81
N MET A 279 9.19 37.15 22.73
CA MET A 279 7.77 36.81 22.94
C MET A 279 7.11 37.89 23.80
N ALA A 280 6.01 38.46 23.33
CA ALA A 280 5.07 39.26 24.10
C ALA A 280 4.50 38.45 25.29
N PRO A 281 3.98 39.12 26.34
CA PRO A 281 3.43 38.47 27.54
C PRO A 281 2.35 37.41 27.23
N ASP A 282 1.65 37.58 26.12
CA ASP A 282 0.60 36.67 25.64
C ASP A 282 1.16 35.50 24.80
N GLY A 283 2.46 35.23 24.85
CA GLY A 283 3.09 34.12 24.12
C GLY A 283 3.23 34.31 22.60
N VAL A 284 3.03 35.53 22.11
CA VAL A 284 3.10 35.91 20.69
C VAL A 284 4.39 36.66 20.42
N PRO A 285 5.14 36.47 19.32
CA PRO A 285 6.31 37.30 19.04
C PRO A 285 5.94 38.80 19.00
N ALA A 286 6.62 39.64 19.79
CA ALA A 286 6.34 41.07 19.94
C ALA A 286 6.65 41.87 18.67
N GLU A 287 7.73 41.49 17.96
CA GLU A 287 8.09 42.02 16.65
C GLU A 287 8.51 40.88 15.71
N PRO A 288 7.55 40.15 15.09
CA PRO A 288 7.77 38.89 14.35
C PRO A 288 8.63 38.99 13.08
N LEU A 289 9.23 40.15 12.84
CA LEU A 289 9.90 40.54 11.61
C LEU A 289 11.37 40.91 11.82
N VAL A 290 11.98 40.77 13.00
CA VAL A 290 13.41 41.07 13.20
C VAL A 290 14.23 39.77 13.25
N LEU A 291 15.14 39.60 12.28
CA LEU A 291 16.12 38.50 12.21
C LEU A 291 17.51 38.93 12.72
N PHE A 292 18.45 37.99 12.71
CA PHE A 292 19.89 38.19 12.93
C PHE A 292 20.39 39.55 12.39
N ASP A 293 21.16 40.27 13.21
CA ASP A 293 21.78 41.58 12.90
C ASP A 293 20.83 42.74 12.56
N GLY A 294 19.57 42.70 12.99
CA GLY A 294 18.64 43.82 12.82
C GLY A 294 18.01 43.92 11.42
N ALA A 295 18.17 42.89 10.58
CA ALA A 295 17.48 42.80 9.30
C ALA A 295 15.97 42.56 9.53
N VAL A 296 15.13 43.44 8.98
CA VAL A 296 13.67 43.28 9.01
C VAL A 296 13.25 42.26 7.95
N LEU A 297 12.90 41.06 8.37
CA LEU A 297 12.17 40.12 7.54
C LEU A 297 10.82 40.71 7.18
N THR A 298 10.44 40.65 5.91
CA THR A 298 9.06 40.95 5.53
C THR A 298 8.18 39.73 5.81
N LYS A 299 6.90 39.94 6.18
CA LYS A 299 5.88 38.87 6.34
C LYS A 299 5.89 37.88 5.16
N SER A 300 6.22 38.36 3.97
CA SER A 300 6.45 37.59 2.74
C SER A 300 7.59 36.57 2.84
N GLY A 301 8.72 36.93 3.45
CA GLY A 301 9.84 36.00 3.64
C GLY A 301 9.45 34.81 4.50
N PHE A 302 8.75 35.05 5.61
CA PHE A 302 8.28 33.97 6.48
C PHE A 302 7.20 33.12 5.80
N ALA A 303 6.26 33.74 5.08
CA ALA A 303 5.24 33.04 4.31
C ALA A 303 5.84 32.10 3.27
N LEU A 304 6.88 32.55 2.55
CA LEU A 304 7.58 31.75 1.57
C LEU A 304 8.36 30.59 2.23
N MET A 305 9.12 30.86 3.30
CA MET A 305 9.85 29.81 4.01
C MET A 305 8.93 28.77 4.65
N HIS A 306 7.77 29.17 5.14
CA HIS A 306 6.73 28.24 5.59
C HIS A 306 6.30 27.30 4.45
N GLY A 307 6.00 27.85 3.27
CA GLY A 307 5.64 27.05 2.11
C GLY A 307 6.76 26.10 1.66
N ILE A 308 8.01 26.55 1.68
CA ILE A 308 9.19 25.73 1.34
C ILE A 308 9.39 24.61 2.37
N ALA A 309 9.27 24.90 3.67
CA ALA A 309 9.33 23.90 4.73
C ALA A 309 8.22 22.86 4.57
N ALA A 310 6.98 23.30 4.35
CA ALA A 310 5.82 22.44 4.18
C ALA A 310 5.98 21.47 2.99
N TRP A 311 6.33 21.99 1.82
CA TRP A 311 6.46 21.18 0.60
C TRP A 311 7.77 20.38 0.54
N GLY A 312 8.88 20.95 0.98
CA GLY A 312 10.17 20.27 1.01
C GLY A 312 10.14 19.03 1.90
N LEU A 313 9.60 19.16 3.12
CA LEU A 313 9.44 18.02 4.02
C LEU A 313 8.39 17.02 3.49
N ALA A 314 7.26 17.48 2.95
CA ALA A 314 6.23 16.58 2.41
C ALA A 314 6.72 15.75 1.21
N LEU A 315 7.36 16.40 0.21
CA LEU A 315 7.89 15.72 -0.97
C LEU A 315 9.13 14.89 -0.64
N GLY A 316 10.02 15.40 0.23
CA GLY A 316 11.23 14.72 0.67
C GLY A 316 10.93 13.43 1.43
N LEU A 317 10.02 13.48 2.40
CA LEU A 317 9.60 12.30 3.16
C LEU A 317 8.82 11.29 2.30
N THR A 318 7.99 11.77 1.38
CA THR A 318 7.30 10.88 0.43
C THR A 318 8.31 10.19 -0.49
N GLY A 319 9.26 10.93 -1.05
CA GLY A 319 10.32 10.38 -1.89
C GLY A 319 11.21 9.37 -1.15
N ALA A 320 11.56 9.68 0.11
CA ALA A 320 12.31 8.78 0.97
C ALA A 320 11.56 7.47 1.19
N ALA A 321 10.27 7.55 1.55
CA ALA A 321 9.44 6.36 1.73
C ALA A 321 9.33 5.54 0.45
N LEU A 322 9.18 6.18 -0.72
CA LEU A 322 9.16 5.50 -2.01
C LEU A 322 10.47 4.77 -2.33
N ARG A 323 11.60 5.27 -1.82
CA ARG A 323 12.93 4.68 -2.03
C ARG A 323 13.23 3.51 -1.09
N TRP A 324 12.78 3.57 0.16
CA TRP A 324 13.22 2.64 1.21
C TRP A 324 12.12 1.81 1.86
N LEU A 325 10.86 2.15 1.62
CA LEU A 325 9.70 1.49 2.23
C LEU A 325 8.74 0.91 1.18
N ASP A 326 9.25 0.58 -0.01
CA ASP A 326 8.45 0.00 -1.10
C ASP A 326 8.01 -1.44 -0.82
N GLY A 327 8.78 -2.18 -0.02
CA GLY A 327 8.50 -3.57 0.33
C GLY A 327 7.25 -3.75 1.21
N TYR A 328 6.63 -4.93 1.11
CA TYR A 328 5.54 -5.30 1.98
C TYR A 328 6.00 -5.42 3.44
N SER A 329 5.18 -4.95 4.38
CA SER A 329 5.34 -5.22 5.81
C SER A 329 3.98 -5.35 6.48
N PRO A 330 3.71 -6.46 7.20
CA PRO A 330 2.45 -6.63 7.92
C PRO A 330 2.28 -5.60 9.03
N VAL A 331 3.38 -5.19 9.67
CA VAL A 331 3.37 -4.15 10.72
C VAL A 331 3.02 -2.79 10.13
N ARG A 332 3.70 -2.35 9.05
CA ARG A 332 3.37 -1.07 8.40
C ARG A 332 1.93 -1.05 7.91
N ARG A 333 1.45 -2.17 7.37
CA ARG A 333 0.05 -2.32 6.95
C ARG A 333 -0.91 -2.17 8.12
N TYR A 334 -0.64 -2.84 9.23
CA TYR A 334 -1.46 -2.72 10.45
C TYR A 334 -1.49 -1.27 10.94
N VAL A 335 -0.33 -0.61 11.01
CA VAL A 335 -0.21 0.79 11.44
C VAL A 335 -0.98 1.72 10.50
N ALA A 336 -0.85 1.55 9.18
CA ALA A 336 -1.55 2.38 8.19
C ALA A 336 -3.07 2.18 8.19
N ASP A 337 -3.56 0.97 8.52
CA ASP A 337 -4.99 0.68 8.65
C ASP A 337 -5.53 1.18 10.01
N ALA A 338 -4.71 1.18 11.07
CA ALA A 338 -5.06 1.68 12.41
C ALA A 338 -5.04 3.22 12.49
N SER A 339 -4.14 3.86 11.73
CA SER A 339 -3.84 5.29 11.87
C SER A 339 -5.06 6.19 11.70
N TYR A 340 -6.03 5.81 10.88
CA TYR A 340 -7.25 6.59 10.71
C TYR A 340 -8.11 6.63 11.98
N TRP A 341 -8.31 5.47 12.63
CA TRP A 341 -9.02 5.41 13.90
C TRP A 341 -8.24 6.10 15.02
N ILE A 342 -6.93 5.81 15.11
CA ILE A 342 -6.05 6.42 16.11
C ILE A 342 -6.17 7.94 16.02
N TYR A 343 -6.08 8.50 14.82
CA TYR A 343 -6.19 9.93 14.64
C TYR A 343 -7.59 10.47 14.99
N LEU A 344 -8.66 9.72 14.71
CA LEU A 344 -10.01 10.13 15.10
C LEU A 344 -10.17 10.19 16.63
N ALA A 345 -9.62 9.23 17.36
CA ALA A 345 -9.87 9.04 18.79
C ALA A 345 -8.77 9.59 19.73
N HIS A 346 -7.62 10.06 19.21
CA HIS A 346 -6.47 10.36 20.07
C HIS A 346 -6.63 11.56 20.99
N LEU A 347 -7.31 12.63 20.54
CA LEU A 347 -7.32 13.89 21.26
C LEU A 347 -7.83 13.76 22.72
N PRO A 348 -8.98 13.12 23.00
CA PRO A 348 -9.43 12.96 24.39
C PRO A 348 -8.47 12.09 25.23
N VAL A 349 -7.83 11.08 24.62
CA VAL A 349 -6.88 10.19 25.33
C VAL A 349 -5.60 10.95 25.69
N VAL A 350 -5.01 11.66 24.73
CA VAL A 350 -3.80 12.45 24.92
C VAL A 350 -4.04 13.55 25.95
N ALA A 351 -5.14 14.30 25.80
CA ALA A 351 -5.48 15.36 26.72
C ALA A 351 -5.75 14.84 28.14
N ALA A 352 -6.45 13.71 28.29
CA ALA A 352 -6.71 13.12 29.60
C ALA A 352 -5.41 12.70 30.31
N LEU A 353 -4.47 12.10 29.57
CA LEU A 353 -3.15 11.74 30.10
C LEU A 353 -2.33 12.97 30.47
N GLN A 354 -2.35 14.03 29.64
CA GLN A 354 -1.69 15.31 29.96
C GLN A 354 -2.28 15.95 31.22
N VAL A 355 -3.61 16.01 31.33
CA VAL A 355 -4.30 16.51 32.53
C VAL A 355 -3.94 15.67 33.74
N TRP A 356 -3.83 14.35 33.61
CA TRP A 356 -3.46 13.47 34.70
C TRP A 356 -2.04 13.74 35.22
N VAL A 357 -1.03 13.74 34.32
CA VAL A 357 0.39 13.87 34.70
C VAL A 357 0.89 15.30 34.84
N GLY A 358 0.13 16.31 34.42
CA GLY A 358 0.64 17.68 34.22
C GLY A 358 1.25 18.36 35.45
N HIS A 359 0.82 17.99 36.66
CA HIS A 359 1.36 18.49 37.93
C HIS A 359 2.32 17.51 38.63
N TRP A 360 2.63 16.37 38.01
CA TRP A 360 3.61 15.45 38.60
C TRP A 360 4.98 16.14 38.68
N PRO A 361 5.73 15.94 39.76
CA PRO A 361 7.06 16.52 39.94
C PRO A 361 8.12 15.76 39.12
N LEU A 362 7.82 15.47 37.85
CA LEU A 362 8.72 14.79 36.92
C LEU A 362 9.11 15.73 35.80
N HIS A 363 10.30 15.53 35.24
CA HIS A 363 10.77 16.27 34.08
C HIS A 363 10.03 15.85 32.79
N TRP A 364 9.87 16.75 31.82
CA TRP A 364 9.21 16.47 30.54
C TRP A 364 9.80 15.26 29.81
N SER A 365 11.10 14.97 29.99
CA SER A 365 11.78 13.84 29.36
C SER A 365 11.22 12.49 29.81
N LEU A 366 10.52 12.43 30.94
CA LEU A 366 9.79 11.24 31.40
C LEU A 366 8.31 11.35 31.05
N LYS A 367 7.70 12.52 31.27
CA LYS A 367 6.25 12.73 31.06
C LYS A 367 5.84 12.65 29.60
N TYR A 368 6.57 13.29 28.68
CA TYR A 368 6.22 13.28 27.25
C TYR A 368 6.26 11.87 26.64
N PRO A 369 7.35 11.08 26.81
CA PRO A 369 7.35 9.70 26.33
C PRO A 369 6.27 8.84 26.98
N PHE A 370 6.00 9.02 28.27
CA PHE A 370 4.89 8.34 28.95
C PHE A 370 3.54 8.67 28.31
N VAL A 371 3.20 9.96 28.17
CA VAL A 371 1.95 10.42 27.54
C VAL A 371 1.83 9.85 26.13
N LEU A 372 2.89 9.93 25.32
CA LEU A 372 2.87 9.45 23.94
C LEU A 372 2.68 7.93 23.86
N VAL A 373 3.49 7.15 24.59
CA VAL A 373 3.46 5.69 24.56
C VAL A 373 2.16 5.15 25.16
N ALA A 374 1.71 5.70 26.30
CA ALA A 374 0.45 5.30 26.92
C ALA A 374 -0.75 5.64 26.01
N SER A 375 -0.75 6.82 25.38
CA SER A 375 -1.79 7.19 24.41
C SER A 375 -1.82 6.20 23.24
N LEU A 376 -0.66 5.92 22.63
CA LEU A 376 -0.58 4.99 21.50
C LEU A 376 -0.99 3.58 21.92
N ALA A 377 -0.59 3.09 23.10
CA ALA A 377 -0.98 1.78 23.60
C ALA A 377 -2.51 1.66 23.74
N VAL A 378 -3.15 2.65 24.37
CA VAL A 378 -4.62 2.70 24.51
C VAL A 378 -5.29 2.78 23.14
N LEU A 379 -4.78 3.61 22.23
CA LEU A 379 -5.38 3.81 20.91
C LEU A 379 -5.22 2.57 20.01
N PHE A 380 -4.06 1.91 20.03
CA PHE A 380 -3.87 0.63 19.33
C PHE A 380 -4.72 -0.49 19.92
N ALA A 381 -4.86 -0.57 21.25
CA ALA A 381 -5.73 -1.54 21.91
C ALA A 381 -7.20 -1.30 21.54
N SER A 382 -7.66 -0.03 21.58
CA SER A 382 -9.01 0.35 21.18
C SER A 382 -9.28 0.00 19.71
N TYR A 383 -8.33 0.25 18.81
CA TYR A 383 -8.43 -0.18 17.42
C TYR A 383 -8.54 -1.70 17.30
N HIS A 384 -7.66 -2.44 17.99
CA HIS A 384 -7.57 -3.89 17.87
C HIS A 384 -8.83 -4.60 18.35
N TRP A 385 -9.43 -4.14 19.45
CA TRP A 385 -10.57 -4.80 20.08
C TRP A 385 -11.93 -4.21 19.70
N LEU A 386 -12.04 -2.89 19.58
CA LEU A 386 -13.33 -2.22 19.40
C LEU A 386 -13.65 -1.90 17.94
N VAL A 387 -12.62 -1.76 17.09
CA VAL A 387 -12.80 -1.30 15.70
C VAL A 387 -12.57 -2.43 14.71
N ARG A 388 -11.36 -3.01 14.72
CA ARG A 388 -10.91 -3.98 13.72
C ARG A 388 -11.87 -5.16 13.49
N PRO A 389 -12.51 -5.77 14.51
CA PRO A 389 -13.45 -6.89 14.30
C PRO A 389 -14.92 -6.47 14.12
N THR A 390 -15.25 -5.19 14.27
CA THR A 390 -16.64 -4.70 14.35
C THR A 390 -17.12 -4.07 13.03
N LEU A 391 -18.39 -3.65 13.01
CA LEU A 391 -18.96 -2.88 11.90
C LEU A 391 -18.25 -1.53 11.71
N ILE A 392 -17.67 -0.97 12.79
CA ILE A 392 -16.88 0.27 12.72
C ILE A 392 -15.63 0.05 11.86
N GLY A 393 -14.90 -1.05 12.07
CA GLY A 393 -13.76 -1.42 11.22
C GLY A 393 -14.17 -1.69 9.77
N GLN A 394 -15.34 -2.32 9.56
CA GLN A 394 -15.87 -2.51 8.21
C GLN A 394 -16.21 -1.17 7.53
N LEU A 395 -16.79 -0.22 8.25
CA LEU A 395 -17.11 1.11 7.74
C LEU A 395 -15.85 1.90 7.42
N LEU A 396 -14.90 2.01 8.37
CA LEU A 396 -13.68 2.80 8.21
C LEU A 396 -12.72 2.16 7.18
N ASN A 397 -12.42 0.88 7.33
CA ASN A 397 -11.37 0.19 6.56
C ASN A 397 -11.91 -0.59 5.35
N GLY A 398 -13.22 -0.86 5.30
CA GLY A 398 -13.84 -1.56 4.16
C GLY A 398 -13.73 -3.06 4.19
N ARG A 399 -13.18 -3.64 5.25
CA ARG A 399 -13.00 -5.08 5.43
C ARG A 399 -13.27 -5.41 6.90
N ARG A 400 -13.99 -6.51 7.16
CA ARG A 400 -14.20 -7.04 8.51
C ARG A 400 -13.19 -8.16 8.74
N VAL A 401 -12.28 -8.02 9.71
CA VAL A 401 -11.38 -9.10 10.12
C VAL A 401 -12.06 -9.83 11.28
N ARG A 402 -12.64 -11.01 11.03
CA ARG A 402 -13.32 -11.77 12.07
C ARG A 402 -12.30 -12.20 13.14
N ARG A 403 -12.64 -12.00 14.42
CA ARG A 403 -11.84 -12.50 15.54
C ARG A 403 -11.95 -14.02 15.54
N CYS A 404 -10.86 -14.74 15.28
CA CYS A 404 -10.81 -16.18 15.55
C CYS A 404 -11.00 -16.35 17.06
N LYS A 405 -12.14 -16.94 17.46
CA LYS A 405 -12.38 -17.41 18.82
C LYS A 405 -11.48 -18.63 19.01
N GLY A 406 -10.82 -18.72 20.16
CA GLY A 406 -9.77 -19.70 20.46
C GLY A 406 -10.18 -21.15 20.27
N ASP A 407 -9.16 -21.95 19.91
CA ASP A 407 -8.98 -23.38 20.10
C ASP A 407 -10.25 -24.24 20.13
N SER A 408 -10.76 -24.53 18.95
CA SER A 408 -11.23 -25.88 18.65
C SER A 408 -10.07 -26.58 17.95
N PRO A 409 -9.68 -27.81 18.34
CA PRO A 409 -8.62 -28.51 17.61
C PRO A 409 -9.06 -28.58 16.15
N ARG A 410 -8.26 -27.96 15.27
CA ARG A 410 -8.41 -28.17 13.84
C ARG A 410 -8.30 -29.69 13.65
N PRO A 411 -9.22 -30.34 12.91
CA PRO A 411 -8.94 -31.69 12.46
C PRO A 411 -7.60 -31.64 11.74
N GLU A 412 -6.68 -32.52 12.14
CA GLU A 412 -5.41 -32.71 11.43
C GLU A 412 -5.73 -32.75 9.93
N PRO A 413 -4.99 -32.00 9.09
CA PRO A 413 -5.10 -32.20 7.67
C PRO A 413 -4.83 -33.68 7.42
N PRO A 414 -5.66 -34.37 6.60
CA PRO A 414 -5.39 -35.77 6.28
C PRO A 414 -3.95 -35.84 5.76
N SER A 415 -3.16 -36.73 6.37
CA SER A 415 -1.81 -37.03 5.92
C SER A 415 -1.84 -37.13 4.39
N PRO A 416 -0.96 -36.43 3.66
CA PRO A 416 -0.95 -36.50 2.21
C PRO A 416 -0.85 -37.97 1.83
N ALA A 417 -1.90 -38.47 1.17
CA ALA A 417 -1.86 -39.80 0.59
C ALA A 417 -0.63 -39.85 -0.32
N PRO A 418 0.19 -40.91 -0.26
CA PRO A 418 1.32 -41.06 -1.15
C PRO A 418 0.82 -40.82 -2.58
N HIS A 419 1.42 -39.83 -3.25
CA HIS A 419 1.16 -39.62 -4.67
C HIS A 419 1.36 -40.98 -5.37
N PRO A 420 0.39 -41.47 -6.16
CA PRO A 420 0.70 -42.55 -7.06
C PRO A 420 1.83 -42.01 -7.93
N THR A 421 3.01 -42.61 -7.79
CA THR A 421 4.14 -42.46 -8.69
C THR A 421 3.59 -42.74 -10.09
N ARG A 422 3.18 -41.67 -10.78
CA ARG A 422 2.85 -41.73 -12.19
C ARG A 422 4.19 -41.99 -12.85
N SER A 423 4.40 -43.27 -13.17
CA SER A 423 5.46 -43.77 -14.03
C SER A 423 5.77 -42.73 -15.09
N SER A 424 7.01 -42.23 -15.05
CA SER A 424 7.64 -41.42 -16.09
C SER A 424 7.83 -42.25 -17.36
N ALA A 425 6.72 -42.73 -17.92
CA ALA A 425 6.70 -43.18 -19.30
C ALA A 425 6.79 -41.91 -20.14
N THR A 426 8.00 -41.62 -20.59
CA THR A 426 8.34 -40.66 -21.63
C THR A 426 7.37 -40.81 -22.80
N ARG A 427 6.37 -39.93 -22.89
CA ARG A 427 5.63 -39.69 -24.13
C ARG A 427 6.46 -38.75 -25.02
N ASP A 428 7.66 -39.19 -25.40
CA ASP A 428 8.61 -38.46 -26.27
C ASP A 428 8.22 -38.48 -27.77
N GLY A 429 6.92 -38.47 -28.07
CA GLY A 429 6.44 -38.55 -29.47
C GLY A 429 5.18 -37.75 -29.79
N ALA A 430 4.60 -37.01 -28.84
CA ALA A 430 3.44 -36.16 -29.11
C ALA A 430 3.89 -34.72 -29.36
N SER A 431 3.57 -34.17 -30.54
CA SER A 431 3.84 -32.77 -30.87
C SER A 431 3.26 -31.82 -29.79
N PRO A 432 3.98 -30.75 -29.41
CA PRO A 432 3.51 -29.81 -28.39
C PRO A 432 2.20 -29.15 -28.82
N VAL A 433 1.32 -28.88 -27.86
CA VAL A 433 0.03 -28.20 -28.13
C VAL A 433 0.19 -26.69 -28.27
N ALA A 434 1.29 -26.12 -27.79
CA ALA A 434 1.70 -24.74 -28.06
C ALA A 434 3.23 -24.64 -28.03
N SER A 435 3.85 -23.88 -28.93
CA SER A 435 5.30 -23.70 -28.96
C SER A 435 5.71 -22.27 -29.35
N LEU A 436 6.78 -21.79 -28.72
CA LEU A 436 7.57 -20.61 -29.06
C LEU A 436 8.94 -21.13 -29.51
N GLN A 437 9.33 -20.85 -30.74
CA GLN A 437 10.57 -21.33 -31.35
C GLN A 437 11.45 -20.13 -31.71
N GLY A 438 12.50 -19.90 -30.92
CA GLY A 438 13.46 -18.81 -31.13
C GLY A 438 12.82 -17.42 -31.12
N ILE A 439 11.83 -17.20 -30.25
CA ILE A 439 10.98 -16.00 -30.29
C ILE A 439 11.69 -14.76 -29.78
N THR A 440 11.69 -13.72 -30.61
CA THR A 440 12.09 -12.36 -30.23
C THR A 440 10.92 -11.41 -30.42
N ARG A 441 10.67 -10.56 -29.40
CA ARG A 441 9.66 -9.51 -29.46
C ARG A 441 10.11 -8.26 -28.71
N SER A 442 9.97 -7.12 -29.36
CA SER A 442 10.43 -5.81 -28.88
C SER A 442 9.32 -4.76 -28.94
N PHE A 443 9.38 -3.78 -28.03
CA PHE A 443 8.46 -2.65 -27.97
C PHE A 443 9.25 -1.35 -27.80
N GLY A 444 9.22 -0.46 -28.79
CA GLY A 444 9.79 0.89 -28.68
C GLY A 444 11.24 0.92 -28.15
N GLY A 445 12.07 -0.05 -28.56
CA GLY A 445 13.47 -0.17 -28.14
C GLY A 445 13.74 -1.14 -26.98
N VAL A 446 12.70 -1.68 -26.31
CA VAL A 446 12.85 -2.67 -25.24
C VAL A 446 12.60 -4.07 -25.81
N VAL A 447 13.59 -4.97 -25.72
CA VAL A 447 13.43 -6.39 -26.07
C VAL A 447 12.72 -7.10 -24.92
N ALA A 448 11.44 -7.45 -25.12
CA ALA A 448 10.60 -8.09 -24.12
C ALA A 448 10.77 -9.61 -24.08
N LEU A 449 11.09 -10.22 -25.21
CA LEU A 449 11.53 -11.61 -25.34
C LEU A 449 12.72 -11.67 -26.31
N ASP A 450 13.75 -12.44 -25.96
CA ASP A 450 15.00 -12.59 -26.72
C ASP A 450 15.27 -14.09 -26.95
N ARG A 451 15.02 -14.55 -28.18
CA ARG A 451 15.22 -15.94 -28.64
C ARG A 451 14.68 -17.00 -27.69
N VAL A 452 13.46 -16.80 -27.18
CA VAL A 452 12.84 -17.72 -26.23
C VAL A 452 12.34 -18.98 -26.93
N GLU A 453 12.75 -20.12 -26.41
CA GLU A 453 12.24 -21.45 -26.77
C GLU A 453 11.42 -22.01 -25.61
N LEU A 454 10.12 -22.23 -25.84
CA LEU A 454 9.23 -22.71 -24.80
C LEU A 454 8.08 -23.50 -25.41
N GLN A 455 7.70 -24.62 -24.80
CA GLN A 455 6.66 -25.49 -25.32
C GLN A 455 5.69 -25.90 -24.20
N LEU A 456 4.43 -26.09 -24.53
CA LEU A 456 3.41 -26.71 -23.68
C LEU A 456 3.09 -28.10 -24.22
N ARG A 457 3.22 -29.13 -23.38
CA ARG A 457 2.89 -30.52 -23.73
C ARG A 457 1.42 -30.81 -23.50
N HIS A 458 0.92 -31.89 -24.11
CA HIS A 458 -0.49 -32.26 -23.99
C HIS A 458 -0.82 -32.73 -22.56
N GLY A 459 -1.86 -32.15 -21.97
CA GLY A 459 -2.33 -32.47 -20.61
C GLY A 459 -1.39 -31.99 -19.49
N GLU A 460 -0.45 -31.11 -19.81
CA GLU A 460 0.53 -30.56 -18.87
C GLU A 460 0.05 -29.22 -18.31
N LEU A 461 0.34 -28.94 -17.04
CA LEU A 461 0.37 -27.59 -16.49
C LEU A 461 1.80 -27.05 -16.48
N LEU A 462 2.05 -26.05 -17.33
CA LEU A 462 3.29 -25.28 -17.37
C LEU A 462 3.13 -24.00 -16.55
N ALA A 463 3.83 -23.91 -15.42
CA ALA A 463 3.92 -22.69 -14.63
C ALA A 463 5.05 -21.79 -15.14
N LEU A 464 4.70 -20.59 -15.61
CA LEU A 464 5.63 -19.59 -16.08
C LEU A 464 5.94 -18.60 -14.96
N LEU A 465 7.15 -18.66 -14.43
CA LEU A 465 7.64 -17.84 -13.32
C LEU A 465 8.63 -16.79 -13.81
N GLY A 466 8.68 -15.65 -13.11
CA GLY A 466 9.62 -14.58 -13.44
C GLY A 466 9.28 -13.29 -12.71
N PRO A 467 10.23 -12.35 -12.54
CA PRO A 467 9.94 -11.02 -12.02
C PRO A 467 8.95 -10.26 -12.91
N ASN A 468 8.41 -9.16 -12.39
CA ASN A 468 7.57 -8.27 -13.19
C ASN A 468 8.40 -7.67 -14.33
N GLY A 469 7.83 -7.63 -15.54
CA GLY A 469 8.56 -7.20 -16.74
C GLY A 469 9.49 -8.25 -17.34
N ALA A 470 9.48 -9.50 -16.86
CA ALA A 470 10.31 -10.56 -17.44
C ALA A 470 9.90 -11.00 -18.86
N GLY A 471 8.67 -10.71 -19.30
CA GLY A 471 8.15 -11.14 -20.61
C GLY A 471 7.04 -12.20 -20.55
N LYS A 472 6.57 -12.59 -19.36
CA LYS A 472 5.53 -13.63 -19.16
C LYS A 472 4.22 -13.35 -19.93
N THR A 473 3.62 -12.18 -19.72
CA THR A 473 2.39 -11.77 -20.42
C THR A 473 2.62 -11.60 -21.92
N THR A 474 3.83 -11.20 -22.34
CA THR A 474 4.22 -11.15 -23.76
C THR A 474 4.20 -12.54 -24.39
N ALA A 475 4.75 -13.55 -23.71
CA ALA A 475 4.74 -14.93 -24.17
C ALA A 475 3.32 -15.49 -24.31
N ILE A 476 2.45 -15.28 -23.31
CA ILE A 476 1.03 -15.64 -23.41
C ILE A 476 0.35 -14.92 -24.58
N SER A 477 0.59 -13.61 -24.74
CA SER A 477 -0.05 -12.82 -25.79
C SER A 477 0.33 -13.27 -27.19
N LEU A 478 1.55 -13.78 -27.39
CA LEU A 478 1.98 -14.41 -28.64
C LEU A 478 1.22 -15.71 -28.91
N TRP A 479 1.11 -16.60 -27.92
CA TRP A 479 0.32 -17.84 -28.06
C TRP A 479 -1.17 -17.60 -28.29
N LEU A 480 -1.72 -16.51 -27.73
CA LEU A 480 -3.10 -16.08 -27.98
C LEU A 480 -3.29 -15.40 -29.35
N GLY A 481 -2.21 -15.16 -30.10
CA GLY A 481 -2.25 -14.46 -31.38
C GLY A 481 -2.60 -12.97 -31.26
N LEU A 482 -2.48 -12.39 -30.07
CA LEU A 482 -2.71 -10.96 -29.81
C LEU A 482 -1.50 -10.10 -30.21
N LEU A 483 -0.35 -10.74 -30.37
CA LEU A 483 0.89 -10.15 -30.83
C LEU A 483 1.48 -11.01 -31.94
N GLU A 484 2.21 -10.38 -32.84
CA GLU A 484 3.10 -11.07 -33.79
C GLU A 484 4.54 -10.99 -33.28
N PRO A 485 5.36 -12.03 -33.50
CA PRO A 485 6.78 -12.00 -33.17
C PRO A 485 7.55 -11.10 -34.13
N ASP A 486 8.67 -10.53 -33.68
CA ASP A 486 9.62 -9.85 -34.57
C ASP A 486 10.50 -10.87 -35.30
N ALA A 487 10.82 -11.98 -34.63
CA ALA A 487 11.52 -13.13 -35.17
C ALA A 487 11.13 -14.41 -34.44
N GLY A 488 11.34 -15.56 -35.08
CA GLY A 488 10.95 -16.88 -34.57
C GLY A 488 9.56 -17.30 -35.02
N ARG A 489 9.10 -18.46 -34.52
CA ARG A 489 7.80 -19.06 -34.90
C ARG A 489 6.95 -19.37 -33.68
N VAL A 490 5.66 -19.02 -33.76
CA VAL A 490 4.66 -19.38 -32.75
C VAL A 490 3.72 -20.41 -33.35
N GLU A 491 3.53 -21.53 -32.65
CA GLU A 491 2.54 -22.54 -33.03
C GLU A 491 1.57 -22.78 -31.88
N LEU A 492 0.31 -23.04 -32.24
CA LEU A 492 -0.78 -23.37 -31.36
C LEU A 492 -1.63 -24.46 -32.02
N LEU A 493 -1.84 -25.55 -31.29
CA LEU A 493 -2.62 -26.71 -31.72
C LEU A 493 -2.20 -27.23 -33.11
N GLY A 494 -0.92 -27.09 -33.49
CA GLY A 494 -0.37 -27.51 -34.78
C GLY A 494 -0.45 -26.48 -35.92
N GLY A 495 -0.77 -25.21 -35.65
CA GLY A 495 -0.79 -24.14 -36.66
C GLY A 495 -0.55 -22.74 -36.06
N PRO A 496 -0.60 -21.67 -36.87
CA PRO A 496 -0.49 -20.28 -36.40
C PRO A 496 -1.63 -19.89 -35.42
N PRO A 497 -1.35 -19.13 -34.35
CA PRO A 497 -2.36 -18.75 -33.35
C PRO A 497 -3.44 -17.78 -33.87
N GLN A 498 -3.23 -17.14 -35.03
CA GLN A 498 -4.19 -16.21 -35.65
C GLN A 498 -5.37 -16.95 -36.32
N GLU A 499 -5.24 -18.24 -36.63
CA GLU A 499 -6.29 -19.04 -37.25
C GLU A 499 -7.50 -19.22 -36.32
N THR A 500 -8.69 -18.84 -36.78
CA THR A 500 -9.95 -18.94 -36.00
C THR A 500 -10.19 -20.36 -35.47
N ALA A 501 -9.95 -21.39 -36.29
CA ALA A 501 -10.15 -22.79 -35.91
C ALA A 501 -9.29 -23.20 -34.70
N ARG A 502 -8.08 -22.62 -34.57
CA ARG A 502 -7.19 -22.88 -33.42
C ARG A 502 -7.66 -22.11 -32.18
N ARG A 503 -8.11 -20.87 -32.37
CA ARG A 503 -8.62 -20.00 -31.30
C ARG A 503 -9.90 -20.53 -30.65
N GLN A 504 -10.73 -21.25 -31.40
CA GLN A 504 -11.90 -21.95 -30.85
C GLN A 504 -11.52 -23.09 -29.89
N GLY A 505 -10.28 -23.57 -29.89
CA GLY A 505 -9.76 -24.52 -28.90
C GLY A 505 -9.18 -23.87 -27.65
N LEU A 506 -9.25 -22.54 -27.51
CA LEU A 506 -8.60 -21.77 -26.44
C LEU A 506 -9.55 -21.24 -25.38
N GLY A 507 -9.04 -21.24 -24.16
CA GLY A 507 -9.54 -20.45 -23.05
C GLY A 507 -8.47 -19.47 -22.61
N ALA A 508 -8.85 -18.26 -22.22
CA ALA A 508 -7.90 -17.26 -21.74
C ALA A 508 -8.49 -16.42 -20.62
N MET A 509 -7.72 -16.27 -19.56
CA MET A 509 -8.00 -15.35 -18.46
C MET A 509 -6.80 -14.44 -18.29
N MET A 510 -6.89 -13.20 -18.78
CA MET A 510 -5.80 -12.22 -18.72
C MET A 510 -5.93 -11.31 -17.49
N GLN A 511 -4.81 -10.77 -16.99
CA GLN A 511 -4.76 -10.05 -15.72
C GLN A 511 -5.69 -8.81 -15.64
N ASP A 512 -5.81 -8.07 -16.75
CA ASP A 512 -6.47 -6.75 -16.85
C ASP A 512 -7.81 -6.76 -17.64
N VAL A 513 -8.59 -7.85 -17.55
CA VAL A 513 -9.88 -7.93 -18.26
C VAL A 513 -11.01 -7.48 -17.35
N GLU A 514 -11.70 -6.37 -17.66
CA GLU A 514 -12.97 -6.05 -17.01
C GLU A 514 -14.14 -6.45 -17.91
N LEU A 515 -15.01 -7.34 -17.42
CA LEU A 515 -16.22 -7.76 -18.14
C LEU A 515 -17.33 -6.70 -18.01
N PRO A 516 -18.29 -6.63 -18.95
CA PRO A 516 -19.45 -5.74 -18.88
C PRO A 516 -20.13 -5.79 -17.51
N ARG A 517 -20.28 -4.62 -16.86
CA ARG A 517 -20.63 -4.53 -15.44
C ARG A 517 -22.10 -4.81 -15.17
N GLU A 518 -22.94 -4.58 -16.17
CA GLU A 518 -24.39 -4.71 -16.12
C GLU A 518 -24.82 -6.18 -16.28
N LEU A 519 -24.02 -6.98 -16.98
CA LEU A 519 -24.30 -8.39 -17.23
C LEU A 519 -23.98 -9.25 -16.01
N THR A 520 -24.75 -10.31 -15.83
CA THR A 520 -24.53 -11.37 -14.84
C THR A 520 -23.50 -12.38 -15.36
N PRO A 521 -22.76 -13.11 -14.49
CA PRO A 521 -21.90 -14.21 -14.93
C PRO A 521 -22.60 -15.21 -15.84
N ARG A 522 -23.87 -15.53 -15.58
CA ARG A 522 -24.68 -16.40 -16.44
C ARG A 522 -24.82 -15.86 -17.86
N GLU A 523 -25.12 -14.57 -18.01
CA GLU A 523 -25.23 -13.92 -19.32
C GLU A 523 -23.88 -13.82 -20.03
N LEU A 524 -22.81 -13.53 -19.28
CA LEU A 524 -21.45 -13.44 -19.80
C LEU A 524 -20.96 -14.79 -20.33
N VAL A 525 -21.18 -15.87 -19.58
CA VAL A 525 -20.83 -17.23 -20.02
C VAL A 525 -21.68 -17.63 -21.22
N ARG A 526 -22.99 -17.33 -21.22
CA ARG A 526 -23.86 -17.61 -22.37
C ARG A 526 -23.38 -16.90 -23.64
N LEU A 527 -23.02 -15.62 -23.54
CA LEU A 527 -22.49 -14.84 -24.65
C LEU A 527 -21.17 -15.43 -25.16
N ALA A 528 -20.22 -15.69 -24.26
CA ALA A 528 -18.92 -16.26 -24.62
C ALA A 528 -19.06 -17.65 -25.26
N SER A 529 -19.98 -18.48 -24.75
CA SER A 529 -20.25 -19.82 -25.27
C SER A 529 -20.69 -19.80 -26.73
N SER A 530 -21.35 -18.74 -27.21
CA SER A 530 -21.78 -18.63 -28.61
C SER A 530 -20.63 -18.52 -29.63
N TYR A 531 -19.40 -18.26 -29.18
CA TYR A 531 -18.22 -18.23 -30.05
C TYR A 531 -17.58 -19.61 -30.28
N TYR A 532 -18.04 -20.63 -29.55
CA TYR A 532 -17.49 -21.97 -29.56
C TYR A 532 -18.45 -22.95 -30.23
N ALA A 533 -17.91 -23.92 -30.97
CA ALA A 533 -18.72 -24.93 -31.65
C ALA A 533 -19.32 -25.96 -30.68
N ASP A 534 -18.59 -26.28 -29.61
CA ASP A 534 -18.96 -27.26 -28.58
C ASP A 534 -18.66 -26.71 -27.17
N PRO A 535 -19.43 -25.70 -26.70
CA PRO A 535 -19.25 -25.14 -25.37
C PRO A 535 -19.75 -26.09 -24.28
N LEU A 536 -19.20 -25.93 -23.07
CA LEU A 536 -19.74 -26.55 -21.87
C LEU A 536 -21.20 -26.14 -21.65
N ASP A 537 -21.98 -27.05 -21.06
CA ASP A 537 -23.28 -26.68 -20.49
C ASP A 537 -23.11 -25.50 -19.52
N LEU A 538 -24.06 -24.56 -19.58
CA LEU A 538 -23.97 -23.27 -18.88
C LEU A 538 -23.88 -23.45 -17.36
N ASP A 539 -24.73 -24.30 -16.79
CA ASP A 539 -24.76 -24.54 -15.36
C ASP A 539 -23.55 -25.37 -14.92
N GLU A 540 -23.11 -26.30 -15.76
CA GLU A 540 -21.86 -27.03 -15.53
C GLU A 540 -20.64 -26.10 -15.53
N CYS A 541 -20.55 -25.16 -16.47
CA CYS A 541 -19.47 -24.18 -16.54
C CYS A 541 -19.42 -23.32 -15.27
N LEU A 542 -20.57 -22.81 -14.83
CA LEU A 542 -20.68 -22.01 -13.60
C LEU A 542 -20.32 -22.84 -12.36
N ARG A 543 -20.71 -24.13 -12.33
CA ARG A 543 -20.37 -25.05 -11.24
C ARG A 543 -18.86 -25.33 -11.20
N ARG A 544 -18.24 -25.67 -12.33
CA ARG A 544 -16.79 -25.90 -12.45
C ARG A 544 -15.99 -24.68 -12.04
N ALA A 545 -16.47 -23.47 -12.34
CA ALA A 545 -15.79 -22.24 -11.95
C ALA A 545 -16.07 -21.79 -10.50
N GLY A 546 -16.94 -22.48 -9.76
CA GLY A 546 -17.35 -22.04 -8.41
C GLY A 546 -18.18 -20.75 -8.40
N ALA A 547 -18.85 -20.45 -9.52
CA ALA A 547 -19.59 -19.20 -9.73
C ALA A 547 -21.11 -19.29 -9.51
N THR A 548 -21.64 -20.50 -9.27
CA THR A 548 -23.09 -20.77 -9.15
C THR A 548 -23.79 -19.85 -8.13
N ALA A 549 -23.19 -19.63 -6.96
CA ALA A 549 -23.81 -18.87 -5.87
C ALA A 549 -24.06 -17.38 -6.18
N PHE A 550 -23.45 -16.84 -7.23
CA PHE A 550 -23.58 -15.45 -7.64
C PHE A 550 -23.82 -15.30 -9.15
N ALA A 551 -24.26 -16.38 -9.81
CA ALA A 551 -24.41 -16.44 -11.26
C ALA A 551 -25.38 -15.40 -11.82
N ASP A 552 -26.40 -15.00 -11.05
CA ASP A 552 -27.45 -14.07 -11.46
C ASP A 552 -27.25 -12.66 -10.87
N ARG A 553 -26.10 -12.40 -10.24
CA ARG A 553 -25.75 -11.07 -9.72
C ARG A 553 -24.90 -10.32 -10.73
N ALA A 554 -25.31 -9.10 -11.08
CA ALA A 554 -24.57 -8.24 -12.02
C ALA A 554 -23.08 -8.15 -11.66
N TYR A 555 -22.21 -8.31 -12.66
CA TYR A 555 -20.76 -8.41 -12.52
C TYR A 555 -20.16 -7.22 -11.76
N GLY A 556 -20.66 -6.01 -12.01
CA GLY A 556 -20.24 -4.77 -11.32
C GLY A 556 -20.51 -4.78 -9.82
N LYS A 557 -21.41 -5.63 -9.33
CA LYS A 557 -21.73 -5.79 -7.90
C LYS A 557 -20.91 -6.90 -7.22
N LEU A 558 -20.14 -7.70 -7.97
CA LEU A 558 -19.35 -8.81 -7.42
C LEU A 558 -18.11 -8.33 -6.65
N SER A 559 -17.66 -9.10 -5.67
CA SER A 559 -16.37 -8.90 -5.00
C SER A 559 -15.21 -9.15 -5.99
N GLY A 560 -14.00 -8.69 -5.68
CA GLY A 560 -12.83 -8.93 -6.55
C GLY A 560 -12.61 -10.41 -6.86
N GLY A 561 -12.74 -11.29 -5.86
CA GLY A 561 -12.60 -12.73 -6.07
C GLY A 561 -13.77 -13.36 -6.83
N GLN A 562 -15.00 -12.89 -6.59
CA GLN A 562 -16.16 -13.34 -7.38
C GLN A 562 -16.05 -12.93 -8.85
N LYS A 563 -15.52 -11.73 -9.13
CA LYS A 563 -15.21 -11.28 -10.50
C LYS A 563 -14.18 -12.20 -11.16
N ARG A 564 -13.14 -12.58 -10.41
CA ARG A 564 -12.08 -13.50 -10.85
C ARG A 564 -12.63 -14.87 -11.22
N LEU A 565 -13.49 -15.44 -10.38
CA LEU A 565 -14.18 -16.70 -10.66
C LEU A 565 -15.16 -16.59 -11.85
N ALA A 566 -15.83 -15.44 -12.04
CA ALA A 566 -16.65 -15.20 -13.22
C ALA A 566 -15.82 -15.09 -14.51
N GLN A 567 -14.66 -14.44 -14.47
CA GLN A 567 -13.70 -14.43 -15.59
C GLN A 567 -13.19 -15.84 -15.90
N PHE A 568 -12.90 -16.63 -14.86
CA PHE A 568 -12.51 -18.03 -15.02
C PHE A 568 -13.63 -18.84 -15.67
N ALA A 569 -14.89 -18.64 -15.28
CA ALA A 569 -16.04 -19.27 -15.95
C ALA A 569 -16.09 -18.93 -17.45
N VAL A 570 -15.92 -17.66 -17.81
CA VAL A 570 -15.85 -17.23 -19.21
C VAL A 570 -14.66 -17.89 -19.94
N ALA A 571 -13.50 -18.02 -19.30
CA ALA A 571 -12.32 -18.62 -19.90
C ALA A 571 -12.49 -20.12 -20.20
N ILE A 572 -13.29 -20.85 -19.41
CA ILE A 572 -13.45 -22.30 -19.57
C ILE A 572 -14.72 -22.70 -20.34
N CYS A 573 -15.61 -21.75 -20.64
CA CYS A 573 -16.92 -22.04 -21.22
C CYS A 573 -16.85 -22.75 -22.58
N GLY A 574 -15.80 -22.52 -23.37
CA GLY A 574 -15.59 -23.16 -24.66
C GLY A 574 -14.98 -24.56 -24.62
N GLN A 575 -14.94 -25.21 -23.44
CA GLN A 575 -14.29 -26.51 -23.24
C GLN A 575 -12.85 -26.55 -23.82
N PRO A 576 -11.96 -25.65 -23.36
CA PRO A 576 -10.71 -25.39 -24.06
C PRO A 576 -9.75 -26.59 -24.01
N ARG A 577 -9.07 -26.85 -25.13
CA ARG A 577 -7.94 -27.79 -25.22
C ARG A 577 -6.68 -27.18 -24.60
N VAL A 578 -6.52 -25.86 -24.73
CA VAL A 578 -5.44 -25.09 -24.13
C VAL A 578 -6.01 -23.90 -23.36
N LEU A 579 -5.64 -23.76 -22.09
CA LEU A 579 -6.09 -22.69 -21.21
C LEU A 579 -4.89 -21.83 -20.77
N PHE A 580 -4.97 -20.53 -21.04
CA PHE A 580 -4.00 -19.54 -20.57
C PHE A 580 -4.54 -18.79 -19.37
N LEU A 581 -3.84 -18.88 -18.25
CA LEU A 581 -4.19 -18.23 -16.99
C LEU A 581 -3.09 -17.24 -16.64
N ASP A 582 -3.32 -15.97 -16.96
CA ASP A 582 -2.40 -14.92 -16.55
C ASP A 582 -2.75 -14.49 -15.13
N GLU A 583 -1.92 -14.92 -14.18
CA GLU A 583 -1.98 -14.41 -12.83
C GLU A 583 -3.38 -14.72 -12.21
N PRO A 584 -3.85 -15.98 -12.14
CA PRO A 584 -5.28 -16.25 -11.92
C PRO A 584 -5.73 -16.08 -10.46
N SER A 585 -4.83 -16.23 -9.49
CA SER A 585 -5.17 -16.19 -8.06
C SER A 585 -5.03 -14.81 -7.39
N VAL A 586 -4.74 -13.72 -8.14
CA VAL A 586 -4.62 -12.37 -7.53
C VAL A 586 -5.89 -12.06 -6.76
N GLY A 587 -5.72 -11.62 -5.52
CA GLY A 587 -6.83 -11.03 -4.77
C GLY A 587 -7.94 -12.02 -4.39
N LEU A 588 -7.74 -13.32 -4.60
CA LEU A 588 -8.55 -14.37 -4.01
C LEU A 588 -8.21 -14.53 -2.52
N ASP A 589 -9.21 -14.83 -1.70
CA ASP A 589 -8.96 -15.35 -0.36
C ASP A 589 -8.56 -16.84 -0.44
N VAL A 590 -8.19 -17.41 0.72
CA VAL A 590 -7.69 -18.78 0.79
C VAL A 590 -8.69 -19.79 0.22
N GLN A 591 -9.98 -19.64 0.56
CA GLN A 591 -11.04 -20.56 0.15
C GLN A 591 -11.29 -20.48 -1.36
N ALA A 592 -11.39 -19.27 -1.91
CA ALA A 592 -11.58 -19.09 -3.35
C ALA A 592 -10.36 -19.55 -4.17
N ARG A 593 -9.15 -19.40 -3.63
CA ARG A 593 -7.92 -19.92 -4.24
C ARG A 593 -7.91 -21.44 -4.29
N GLU A 594 -8.24 -22.10 -3.17
CA GLU A 594 -8.34 -23.57 -3.12
C GLU A 594 -9.41 -24.11 -4.08
N ALA A 595 -10.56 -23.44 -4.18
CA ALA A 595 -11.61 -23.80 -5.14
C ALA A 595 -11.11 -23.67 -6.60
N LEU A 596 -10.47 -22.55 -6.95
CA LEU A 596 -9.88 -22.35 -8.27
C LEU A 596 -8.85 -23.45 -8.59
N TRP A 597 -7.98 -23.79 -7.64
CA TRP A 597 -6.98 -24.85 -7.81
C TRP A 597 -7.61 -26.22 -8.01
N ALA A 598 -8.70 -26.53 -7.29
CA ALA A 598 -9.46 -27.76 -7.51
C ALA A 598 -10.07 -27.80 -8.91
N SER A 599 -10.61 -26.68 -9.40
CA SER A 599 -11.14 -26.56 -10.76
C SER A 599 -10.06 -26.75 -11.83
N ILE A 600 -8.88 -26.14 -11.64
CA ILE A 600 -7.73 -26.31 -12.53
C ILE A 600 -7.31 -27.78 -12.60
N ARG A 601 -7.20 -28.46 -11.45
CA ARG A 601 -6.92 -29.92 -11.41
C ARG A 601 -7.98 -30.74 -12.14
N GLY A 602 -9.25 -30.37 -12.01
CA GLY A 602 -10.34 -31.01 -12.75
C GLY A 602 -10.18 -30.87 -14.26
N LEU A 603 -9.79 -29.69 -14.75
CA LEU A 603 -9.55 -29.46 -16.18
C LEU A 603 -8.35 -30.26 -16.70
N LEU A 604 -7.24 -30.30 -15.95
CA LEU A 604 -6.08 -31.14 -16.29
C LEU A 604 -6.47 -32.62 -16.40
N ALA A 605 -7.29 -33.11 -15.46
CA ALA A 605 -7.77 -34.49 -15.47
C ALA A 605 -8.62 -34.82 -16.71
N THR A 606 -9.24 -33.83 -17.34
CA THR A 606 -9.97 -33.97 -18.62
C THR A 606 -9.09 -33.84 -19.87
N GLY A 607 -7.77 -33.67 -19.71
CA GLY A 607 -6.81 -33.54 -20.82
C GLY A 607 -6.58 -32.11 -21.31
N CYS A 608 -7.12 -31.10 -20.61
CA CYS A 608 -6.80 -29.70 -20.89
C CYS A 608 -5.32 -29.43 -20.61
N SER A 609 -4.64 -28.68 -21.47
CA SER A 609 -3.24 -28.26 -21.26
C SER A 609 -3.23 -26.81 -20.80
N ILE A 610 -2.47 -26.46 -19.76
CA ILE A 610 -2.61 -25.17 -19.08
C ILE A 610 -1.27 -24.45 -19.02
N VAL A 611 -1.24 -23.17 -19.41
CA VAL A 611 -0.15 -22.26 -19.04
C VAL A 611 -0.66 -21.35 -17.94
N LEU A 612 0.04 -21.34 -16.82
CA LEU A 612 -0.27 -20.50 -15.67
C LEU A 612 0.91 -19.58 -15.41
N THR A 613 0.72 -18.26 -15.53
CA THR A 613 1.70 -17.33 -14.97
C THR A 613 1.37 -17.12 -13.52
N THR A 614 2.40 -17.24 -12.72
CA THR A 614 2.31 -16.88 -11.32
C THR A 614 3.68 -16.47 -10.87
N HIS A 615 3.68 -16.16 -9.62
CA HIS A 615 4.81 -15.69 -8.86
C HIS A 615 4.66 -16.09 -7.40
N TYR A 616 3.54 -16.76 -7.07
CA TYR A 616 3.25 -17.40 -5.81
C TYR A 616 3.79 -18.78 -6.03
N LEU A 617 4.97 -19.03 -5.47
CA LEU A 617 5.67 -20.27 -5.72
C LEU A 617 4.88 -21.46 -5.18
N GLU A 618 4.13 -21.25 -4.08
CA GLU A 618 3.12 -22.21 -3.57
C GLU A 618 2.13 -22.67 -4.65
N GLU A 619 1.73 -21.80 -5.58
CA GLU A 619 0.79 -22.14 -6.65
C GLU A 619 1.45 -23.02 -7.71
N ALA A 620 2.68 -22.70 -8.10
CA ALA A 620 3.45 -23.53 -8.99
C ALA A 620 3.77 -24.90 -8.35
N GLU A 621 4.15 -24.93 -7.07
CA GLU A 621 4.41 -26.16 -6.33
C GLU A 621 3.15 -27.03 -6.18
N ALA A 622 1.97 -26.42 -6.04
CA ALA A 622 0.73 -27.16 -5.84
C ALA A 622 0.06 -27.66 -7.14
N LEU A 623 0.39 -27.07 -8.30
CA LEU A 623 -0.33 -27.31 -9.55
C LEU A 623 0.54 -27.71 -10.74
N ALA A 624 1.82 -27.32 -10.79
CA ALA A 624 2.61 -27.43 -11.99
C ALA A 624 3.25 -28.80 -12.16
N ASP A 625 3.11 -29.37 -13.35
CA ASP A 625 3.92 -30.51 -13.78
C ASP A 625 5.33 -30.03 -14.15
N ARG A 626 5.42 -28.84 -14.76
CA ARG A 626 6.68 -28.22 -15.17
C ARG A 626 6.69 -26.73 -14.89
N VAL A 627 7.85 -26.23 -14.49
CA VAL A 627 8.11 -24.82 -14.22
C VAL A 627 9.10 -24.29 -15.24
N ALA A 628 8.82 -23.12 -15.80
CA ALA A 628 9.73 -22.37 -16.65
C ALA A 628 10.00 -20.99 -16.04
N VAL A 629 11.27 -20.64 -15.85
CA VAL A 629 11.69 -19.36 -15.27
C VAL A 629 12.17 -18.43 -16.38
N ILE A 630 11.48 -17.31 -16.58
CA ILE A 630 11.89 -16.24 -17.49
C ILE A 630 12.45 -15.07 -16.68
N ALA A 631 13.61 -14.54 -17.09
CA ALA A 631 14.17 -13.29 -16.58
C ALA A 631 14.75 -12.46 -17.73
N LYS A 632 14.51 -11.13 -17.71
CA LYS A 632 14.97 -10.19 -18.75
C LYS A 632 14.70 -10.66 -20.18
N GLY A 633 13.53 -11.24 -20.43
CA GLY A 633 13.12 -11.71 -21.75
C GLY A 633 13.76 -13.03 -22.20
N ARG A 634 14.50 -13.74 -21.35
CA ARG A 634 15.14 -15.03 -21.68
C ARG A 634 14.63 -16.15 -20.78
N LEU A 635 14.55 -17.36 -21.32
CA LEU A 635 14.33 -18.58 -20.53
C LEU A 635 15.63 -18.92 -19.78
N VAL A 636 15.59 -18.88 -18.45
CA VAL A 636 16.73 -19.15 -17.57
C VAL A 636 16.83 -20.62 -17.22
N ALA A 637 15.69 -21.24 -16.91
CA ALA A 637 15.61 -22.64 -16.52
C ALA A 637 14.20 -23.18 -16.81
N SER A 638 14.11 -24.49 -17.09
CA SER A 638 12.85 -25.20 -17.25
C SER A 638 13.03 -26.64 -16.77
N GLY A 639 12.10 -27.13 -15.95
CA GLY A 639 12.13 -28.49 -15.42
C GLY A 639 10.94 -28.78 -14.51
N SER A 640 10.79 -30.02 -14.08
CA SER A 640 9.80 -30.38 -13.05
C SER A 640 10.06 -29.58 -11.75
N VAL A 641 9.05 -29.49 -10.88
CA VAL A 641 9.21 -28.80 -9.59
C VAL A 641 10.39 -29.37 -8.79
N ASP A 642 10.59 -30.69 -8.84
CA ASP A 642 11.68 -31.36 -8.13
C ASP A 642 13.05 -31.12 -8.79
N GLU A 643 13.12 -31.12 -10.13
CA GLU A 643 14.34 -30.73 -10.86
C GLU A 643 14.73 -29.29 -10.53
N MET A 644 13.75 -28.38 -10.50
CA MET A 644 13.99 -26.97 -10.17
C MET A 644 14.47 -26.79 -8.72
N ARG A 645 13.98 -27.59 -7.77
CA ARG A 645 14.48 -27.61 -6.38
C ARG A 645 15.90 -28.16 -6.31
N ALA A 646 16.19 -29.22 -7.06
CA ALA A 646 17.51 -29.85 -7.10
C ALA A 646 18.60 -28.90 -7.63
N LEU A 647 18.26 -27.95 -8.51
CA LEU A 647 19.21 -26.94 -9.01
C LEU A 647 19.82 -26.07 -7.89
N VAL A 648 19.14 -25.95 -6.75
CA VAL A 648 19.58 -25.12 -5.62
C VAL A 648 19.70 -25.95 -4.34
N ALA A 649 19.95 -27.27 -4.49
CA ALA A 649 20.05 -28.28 -3.43
C ALA A 649 21.00 -27.88 -2.28
N ARG A 650 20.47 -27.05 -1.39
CA ARG A 650 21.06 -26.55 -0.15
C ARG A 650 20.02 -26.87 0.91
N ARG A 651 20.30 -27.83 1.76
CA ARG A 651 19.41 -28.18 2.87
C ARG A 651 19.79 -27.32 4.05
N GLN A 652 18.83 -26.54 4.55
CA GLN A 652 19.02 -25.70 5.72
C GLN A 652 18.70 -26.50 6.98
N VAL A 653 19.67 -26.60 7.89
CA VAL A 653 19.50 -27.20 9.21
C VAL A 653 19.55 -26.06 10.23
N SER A 654 18.60 -26.03 11.15
CA SER A 654 18.66 -25.10 12.28
C SER A 654 18.37 -25.81 13.60
N CYS A 655 19.14 -25.49 14.63
CA CYS A 655 18.99 -26.11 15.95
C CYS A 655 19.48 -25.17 17.06
N GLU A 656 19.05 -25.42 18.29
CA GLU A 656 19.69 -24.86 19.48
C GLU A 656 20.71 -25.88 19.96
N THR A 657 22.00 -25.52 19.85
CA THR A 657 23.14 -26.37 20.21
C THR A 657 24.20 -25.56 20.94
N ARG A 658 24.95 -26.25 21.81
CA ARG A 658 26.13 -25.73 22.53
C ARG A 658 27.40 -25.75 21.68
N LEU A 659 27.39 -26.43 20.53
CA LEU A 659 28.53 -26.51 19.62
C LEU A 659 28.88 -25.13 19.05
N ASP A 660 30.18 -24.85 18.92
CA ASP A 660 30.63 -23.56 18.40
C ASP A 660 30.42 -23.44 16.89
N GLU A 661 30.16 -22.21 16.42
CA GLU A 661 29.95 -21.92 14.99
C GLU A 661 31.18 -22.30 14.16
N ALA A 662 32.38 -21.98 14.65
CA ALA A 662 33.63 -22.28 13.97
C ALA A 662 33.89 -23.79 13.86
N GLU A 663 33.49 -24.56 14.88
CA GLU A 663 33.61 -26.02 14.88
C GLU A 663 32.71 -26.65 13.82
N VAL A 664 31.44 -26.25 13.77
CA VAL A 664 30.45 -26.79 12.83
C VAL A 664 30.74 -26.36 11.39
N ALA A 665 31.28 -25.15 11.18
CA ALA A 665 31.67 -24.65 9.87
C ALA A 665 32.79 -25.47 9.21
N ALA A 666 33.63 -26.14 10.01
CA ALA A 666 34.71 -27.00 9.51
C ALA A 666 34.24 -28.40 9.09
N TRP A 667 32.95 -28.74 9.26
CA TRP A 667 32.48 -30.10 8.99
C TRP A 667 32.32 -30.39 7.50
N PRO A 668 32.66 -31.61 7.03
CA PRO A 668 32.45 -32.02 5.66
C PRO A 668 30.97 -31.93 5.26
N GLY A 669 30.69 -31.25 4.15
CA GLY A 669 29.34 -31.08 3.62
C GLY A 669 28.59 -29.86 4.15
N VAL A 670 29.15 -29.11 5.10
CA VAL A 670 28.62 -27.82 5.56
C VAL A 670 29.20 -26.69 4.68
N GLN A 671 28.33 -25.86 4.11
CA GLN A 671 28.72 -24.76 3.22
C GLN A 671 28.74 -23.40 3.92
N GLU A 672 27.79 -23.18 4.83
CA GLU A 672 27.62 -21.93 5.54
C GLU A 672 27.05 -22.23 6.93
N VAL A 673 27.54 -21.52 7.95
CA VAL A 673 27.03 -21.57 9.31
C VAL A 673 26.91 -20.14 9.82
N ARG A 674 25.84 -19.84 10.54
CA ARG A 674 25.61 -18.57 11.23
C ARG A 674 24.88 -18.81 12.53
N ARG A 675 25.33 -18.18 13.62
CA ARG A 675 24.60 -18.19 14.88
C ARG A 675 23.78 -16.91 15.03
N GLU A 676 22.46 -17.06 15.13
CA GLU A 676 21.54 -15.97 15.48
C GLU A 676 20.96 -16.23 16.87
N ARG A 677 21.36 -15.39 17.84
CA ARG A 677 20.99 -15.53 19.26
C ARG A 677 21.37 -16.90 19.80
N ASN A 678 20.39 -17.78 20.07
CA ASN A 678 20.61 -19.12 20.62
C ASN A 678 20.48 -20.25 19.57
N ARG A 679 20.23 -19.91 18.29
CA ARG A 679 20.07 -20.89 17.22
C ARG A 679 21.27 -20.86 16.28
N LEU A 680 21.77 -22.04 15.95
CA LEU A 680 22.73 -22.27 14.89
C LEU A 680 21.95 -22.57 13.60
N HIS A 681 22.22 -21.80 12.55
CA HIS A 681 21.67 -21.99 11.21
C HIS A 681 22.81 -22.42 10.29
N LEU A 682 22.66 -23.54 9.59
CA LEU A 682 23.65 -24.01 8.64
C LEU A 682 23.04 -24.50 7.34
N THR A 683 23.82 -24.44 6.28
CA THR A 683 23.49 -24.99 4.97
C THR A 683 24.39 -26.19 4.71
N ALA A 684 23.79 -27.33 4.39
CA ALA A 684 24.50 -28.57 4.12
C ALA A 684 24.12 -29.17 2.76
N ILE A 685 25.09 -29.82 2.11
CA ILE A 685 24.91 -30.63 0.90
C ILE A 685 24.24 -31.97 1.26
N ASP A 686 24.61 -32.53 2.43
CA ASP A 686 24.07 -33.76 3.01
C ASP A 686 23.62 -33.47 4.44
N ALA A 687 22.38 -32.99 4.58
CA ALA A 687 21.84 -32.60 5.87
C ALA A 687 21.72 -33.79 6.81
N GLU A 688 21.42 -34.99 6.31
CA GLU A 688 21.23 -36.19 7.09
C GLU A 688 22.52 -36.58 7.80
N ARG A 689 23.66 -36.52 7.11
CA ARG A 689 24.97 -36.77 7.72
C ARG A 689 25.37 -35.70 8.73
N VAL A 690 25.10 -34.43 8.42
CA VAL A 690 25.39 -33.31 9.33
C VAL A 690 24.51 -33.37 10.58
N VAL A 691 23.22 -33.69 10.43
CA VAL A 691 22.26 -33.83 11.53
C VAL A 691 22.61 -34.99 12.44
N ARG A 692 22.99 -36.16 11.89
CA ARG A 692 23.49 -37.28 12.69
C ARG A 692 24.67 -36.86 13.56
N ARG A 693 25.64 -36.16 12.95
CA ARG A 693 26.81 -35.65 13.67
C ARG A 693 26.46 -34.60 14.73
N LEU A 694 25.51 -33.70 14.44
CA LEU A 694 25.00 -32.72 15.41
C LEU A 694 24.40 -33.41 16.65
N LEU A 695 23.56 -34.43 16.43
CA LEU A 695 22.92 -35.19 17.51
C LEU A 695 23.93 -36.04 18.30
N ASP A 696 24.96 -36.56 17.64
CA ASP A 696 26.03 -37.34 18.30
C ASP A 696 26.94 -36.45 19.16
N GLN A 697 27.26 -35.23 18.71
CA GLN A 697 28.20 -34.34 19.39
C GLN A 697 27.57 -33.45 20.46
N ASP A 698 26.26 -33.16 20.35
CA ASP A 698 25.52 -32.42 21.38
C ASP A 698 24.25 -33.17 21.79
N PRO A 699 24.33 -34.03 22.82
CA PRO A 699 23.17 -34.72 23.37
C PRO A 699 22.09 -33.78 23.94
N ALA A 700 22.40 -32.50 24.18
CA ALA A 700 21.47 -31.49 24.67
C ALA A 700 20.85 -30.65 23.54
N LEU A 701 21.12 -30.99 22.28
CA LEU A 701 20.58 -30.30 21.11
C LEU A 701 19.05 -30.32 21.13
N SER A 702 18.44 -29.16 20.90
CA SER A 702 16.99 -29.03 20.89
C SER A 702 16.48 -28.17 19.74
N ARG A 703 15.18 -28.25 19.47
CA ARG A 703 14.48 -27.50 18.39
C ARG A 703 15.13 -27.63 17.00
N LEU A 704 15.57 -28.84 16.68
CA LEU A 704 16.10 -29.20 15.36
C LEU A 704 15.01 -29.06 14.29
N GLU A 705 15.30 -28.28 13.26
CA GLU A 705 14.51 -28.17 12.04
C GLU A 705 15.41 -28.43 10.84
N VAL A 706 15.02 -29.37 9.98
CA VAL A 706 15.65 -29.61 8.68
C VAL A 706 14.67 -29.15 7.63
N ARG A 707 15.07 -28.19 6.79
CA ARG A 707 14.27 -27.65 5.70
C ARG A 707 15.00 -27.87 4.39
N GLU A 708 14.31 -28.44 3.42
CA GLU A 708 14.77 -28.41 2.04
C GLU A 708 14.53 -27.01 1.45
N ALA A 709 15.47 -26.52 0.64
CA ALA A 709 15.28 -25.29 -0.11
C ALA A 709 14.00 -25.39 -0.95
N GLY A 710 13.02 -24.53 -0.66
CA GLY A 710 11.77 -24.48 -1.42
C GLY A 710 11.99 -23.90 -2.83
N LEU A 711 11.00 -24.03 -3.71
CA LEU A 711 11.05 -23.47 -5.07
C LEU A 711 11.35 -21.96 -5.07
N ASN A 712 11.01 -21.27 -3.98
CA ASN A 712 11.33 -19.86 -3.75
C ASN A 712 12.83 -19.55 -3.73
N GLU A 713 13.62 -20.36 -3.04
CA GLU A 713 15.07 -20.14 -2.95
C GLU A 713 15.71 -20.44 -4.30
N ALA A 714 15.27 -21.51 -4.96
CA ALA A 714 15.69 -21.84 -6.31
C ALA A 714 15.43 -20.70 -7.31
N PHE A 715 14.20 -20.18 -7.28
CA PHE A 715 13.79 -19.04 -8.10
C PHE A 715 14.64 -17.79 -7.83
N ASN A 716 14.92 -17.46 -6.57
CA ASN A 716 15.70 -16.27 -6.22
C ASN A 716 17.17 -16.38 -6.66
N THR A 717 17.77 -17.55 -6.56
CA THR A 717 19.15 -17.78 -7.04
C THR A 717 19.22 -17.66 -8.55
N LEU A 718 18.37 -18.38 -9.29
CA LEU A 718 18.34 -18.35 -10.76
C LEU A 718 18.06 -16.95 -11.31
N THR A 719 17.18 -16.18 -10.66
CA THR A 719 16.88 -14.80 -11.08
C THR A 719 17.96 -13.80 -10.69
N LYS A 720 18.73 -14.02 -9.61
CA LYS A 720 19.89 -13.20 -9.25
C LYS A 720 21.07 -13.42 -10.20
N GLU A 721 21.33 -14.67 -10.60
CA GLU A 721 22.40 -14.98 -11.57
C GLU A 721 22.10 -14.39 -12.95
N ALA A 722 20.82 -14.28 -13.31
CA ALA A 722 20.38 -13.63 -14.54
C ALA A 722 20.31 -12.08 -14.43
N ALA A 723 20.33 -11.52 -13.21
CA ALA A 723 20.26 -10.08 -12.94
C ALA A 723 21.63 -9.42 -13.06
#